data_AF-A0A2I3HBD5-F1
#
_entry.id   AF-A0A2I3HBD5-F1
#
_cell.length_a   1.000
_cell.length_b   1.000
_cell.length_c   1.000
_cell.angle_alpha   90.00
_cell.angle_beta   90.00
_cell.angle_gamma   90.00
#
_symmetry.space_group_name_H-M   'P 1'
#
loop_
_entity.id
_entity.type
_entity.pdbx_description
1 polymer ?
#
loop_
_entity_poly.entity_id
_entity_poly.type
_entity_poly.pdbx_seq_one_letter_code
_entity_poly.pdbx_strand_id
1 'polypeptide(L)'
;MRFVLSGNLHGGSVVASYPFDDSPEHKATGIYSKTSDDEVFKYLAKAYASNHPIMKTGEPHCPGDEDETFKDGITNGAHWYDVEGGMQDYNYVWANCFEITLELSCCKYPPASQLRQEWENNRESLITLIEKVHIGVKGFVKDSITGSGLENATISVAGINHNITTGRFGDFYRLLVPGTYNLTVVLTGYMPLTVTNVVVKEGPATEVDFSLRPTVTSVIPDATEAVATASTVAIPNILSGTSSSHQPIQPKDFHHHHFPDMEIFLRRFANEYPNITRLYSLGKSVESRELYVMEISDNPGVHEPGEPEFKYIGNMHGNEVVGRELLLNLIEYLCKNFGTDPEVTDLVHSTRIHLMPSMNPDGYEKSQEGDSISVIGRNNSNNFDLNRNFPDQFVQITDPTQPETIAVMSWMKSYPFVLSANLHGGSLVVNYPFDDDEQGLATYSKSPDDAVFQQIALSYSKENSQMFQGRPCKNMYPNEYFPHGITNGASWYNVPGGMQDWNYLQTNCFEVTIELGCVKYPFEKELPNFWEQNRRSLIQFMKQVHQGVKGFVLDATDGRGILNATISVAEINHPVTTYKTGDYWRLLVPGTYKITASARGYNPVTKNVTVKSEGAIQVNFTLVRSSTDSNNESKKGKGASTSTSGASDPTTKEFETLIKDLSAENGLESLMLRSASNLALALYRYHSYKDLSEFLRGLVMNYPHITNLTDYSVTYGHCPEITVYTSCCYFPSAAQLPSLWADNKRSLLSMLVEVHKGVHGFVKDKTGEPISKAVIVLNEGIKVHTKEGGYFHVLLAPGVHNINAIADGYQQQHSQVFVHHDAASSVVIVLDTDNRIFGLPRELVVTVSGATMSALILTACIISCICSIKSDRHKDGFHRLRQHHDEYEDEIRMMSTGSKKSLLSREFQDETDTEEETLYSSKH
;
A
#
# COMPACT_ATOMS: atom_id res chain seq x y z
N MET A 1 13.97 2.48 -0.87
CA MET A 1 15.31 2.38 -0.25
C MET A 1 16.20 1.60 -1.20
N ARG A 2 17.51 1.85 -1.24
CA ARG A 2 18.46 1.14 -2.12
C ARG A 2 19.54 0.50 -1.25
N PHE A 3 19.79 -0.80 -1.43
CA PHE A 3 20.88 -1.50 -0.77
C PHE A 3 22.20 -1.24 -1.51
N VAL A 4 23.33 -1.42 -0.82
CA VAL A 4 24.68 -1.03 -1.28
C VAL A 4 25.67 -2.18 -1.14
N LEU A 5 25.60 -2.92 -0.03
CA LEU A 5 26.40 -4.11 0.26
C LEU A 5 25.47 -5.18 0.86
N SER A 6 25.67 -6.43 0.47
CA SER A 6 24.94 -7.62 0.91
C SER A 6 25.89 -8.79 1.12
N GLY A 7 25.46 -9.80 1.87
CA GLY A 7 26.21 -11.03 2.12
C GLY A 7 25.25 -12.21 2.24
N ASN A 8 25.33 -13.14 1.29
CA ASN A 8 24.48 -14.33 1.27
C ASN A 8 25.15 -15.45 2.08
N LEU A 9 24.44 -16.06 3.04
CA LEU A 9 25.05 -16.91 4.07
C LEU A 9 24.70 -18.40 3.85
N HIS A 10 25.73 -19.21 3.59
CA HIS A 10 25.62 -20.64 3.25
C HIS A 10 26.48 -21.51 4.18
N GLY A 11 26.42 -22.82 3.95
CA GLY A 11 27.28 -23.81 4.59
C GLY A 11 27.44 -25.03 3.69
N GLY A 12 28.56 -25.72 3.83
CA GLY A 12 29.04 -26.74 2.88
C GLY A 12 30.56 -26.70 2.74
N SER A 13 31.13 -25.50 2.62
CA SER A 13 32.59 -25.27 2.68
C SER A 13 32.92 -24.13 3.67
N VAL A 14 34.15 -23.59 3.61
CA VAL A 14 34.61 -22.43 4.38
C VAL A 14 35.41 -21.47 3.48
N VAL A 15 34.69 -20.63 2.74
CA VAL A 15 35.22 -19.70 1.73
C VAL A 15 34.32 -18.46 1.55
N ALA A 16 34.90 -17.33 1.13
CA ALA A 16 34.13 -16.20 0.59
C ALA A 16 34.16 -16.21 -0.95
N SER A 17 33.02 -16.54 -1.56
CA SER A 17 32.80 -16.48 -3.01
C SER A 17 32.39 -15.07 -3.46
N TYR A 18 32.74 -14.69 -4.69
CA TYR A 18 32.41 -13.38 -5.25
C TYR A 18 32.12 -13.43 -6.77
N PRO A 19 31.30 -12.49 -7.28
CA PRO A 19 30.70 -12.62 -8.61
C PRO A 19 31.68 -12.44 -9.78
N PHE A 20 31.40 -13.03 -10.94
CA PHE A 20 30.15 -13.74 -11.27
C PHE A 20 30.14 -15.23 -10.86
N ASP A 21 28.98 -15.74 -10.47
CA ASP A 21 28.71 -17.17 -10.25
C ASP A 21 28.43 -17.91 -11.58
N ASP A 22 27.94 -17.20 -12.60
CA ASP A 22 27.72 -17.71 -13.97
C ASP A 22 28.92 -17.41 -14.90
N SER A 23 29.26 -18.31 -15.83
CA SER A 23 30.25 -18.07 -16.89
C SER A 23 29.63 -18.01 -18.29
N PRO A 24 30.11 -17.14 -19.20
CA PRO A 24 29.62 -17.06 -20.59
C PRO A 24 29.82 -18.32 -21.46
N GLU A 25 30.39 -19.39 -20.90
CA GLU A 25 30.58 -20.68 -21.55
C GLU A 25 29.86 -21.84 -20.80
N HIS A 26 29.14 -21.53 -19.71
CA HIS A 26 28.41 -22.44 -18.82
C HIS A 26 29.15 -23.77 -18.54
N LYS A 27 30.44 -23.70 -18.20
CA LYS A 27 31.25 -24.88 -17.86
C LYS A 27 31.27 -25.07 -16.35
N ALA A 28 30.82 -26.24 -15.91
CA ALA A 28 30.59 -26.60 -14.51
C ALA A 28 31.66 -26.18 -13.46
N THR A 29 32.95 -26.05 -13.81
CA THR A 29 34.01 -25.56 -12.91
C THR A 29 35.13 -24.86 -13.69
N GLY A 30 35.92 -24.01 -13.01
CA GLY A 30 37.25 -23.58 -13.47
C GLY A 30 37.30 -22.39 -14.44
N ILE A 31 36.18 -21.71 -14.72
CA ILE A 31 36.18 -20.50 -15.55
C ILE A 31 36.09 -19.25 -14.68
N TYR A 32 37.10 -18.38 -14.78
CA TYR A 32 37.10 -17.10 -14.08
C TYR A 32 36.16 -16.10 -14.77
N SER A 33 34.98 -15.85 -14.18
CA SER A 33 33.95 -14.96 -14.73
C SER A 33 34.04 -13.56 -14.12
N LYS A 34 34.69 -12.64 -14.84
CA LYS A 34 35.11 -11.32 -14.31
C LYS A 34 34.01 -10.26 -14.38
N THR A 35 33.66 -9.69 -13.22
CA THR A 35 32.84 -8.47 -13.09
C THR A 35 33.59 -7.18 -13.45
N SER A 36 32.86 -6.09 -13.75
CA SER A 36 33.46 -4.76 -13.96
C SER A 36 34.13 -4.21 -12.69
N ASP A 37 33.61 -4.58 -11.50
CA ASP A 37 34.11 -4.19 -10.18
C ASP A 37 34.88 -5.30 -9.44
N ASP A 38 35.43 -6.25 -10.18
CA ASP A 38 36.18 -7.43 -9.73
C ASP A 38 37.20 -7.17 -8.60
N GLU A 39 37.91 -6.04 -8.61
CA GLU A 39 38.86 -5.68 -7.54
C GLU A 39 38.16 -5.16 -6.26
N VAL A 40 36.96 -4.58 -6.36
CA VAL A 40 36.10 -4.26 -5.21
C VAL A 40 35.56 -5.54 -4.59
N PHE A 41 35.09 -6.48 -5.41
CA PHE A 41 34.58 -7.77 -4.96
C PHE A 41 35.65 -8.62 -4.26
N LYS A 42 36.85 -8.72 -4.83
CA LYS A 42 38.03 -9.31 -4.15
C LYS A 42 38.34 -8.63 -2.82
N TYR A 43 38.28 -7.31 -2.75
CA TYR A 43 38.55 -6.56 -1.53
C TYR A 43 37.51 -6.83 -0.43
N LEU A 44 36.22 -6.92 -0.80
CA LEU A 44 35.12 -7.30 0.10
C LEU A 44 35.27 -8.75 0.60
N ALA A 45 35.49 -9.71 -0.30
CA ALA A 45 35.69 -11.11 0.05
C ALA A 45 36.91 -11.32 0.96
N LYS A 46 38.04 -10.65 0.67
CA LYS A 46 39.25 -10.69 1.52
C LYS A 46 39.04 -10.05 2.88
N ALA A 47 38.25 -8.97 2.97
CA ALA A 47 37.92 -8.35 4.25
C ALA A 47 37.19 -9.31 5.19
N TYR A 48 36.33 -10.17 4.65
CA TYR A 48 35.70 -11.26 5.40
C TYR A 48 36.72 -12.38 5.70
N ALA A 49 37.30 -12.97 4.65
CA ALA A 49 38.10 -14.19 4.75
C ALA A 49 39.35 -14.04 5.65
N SER A 50 40.03 -12.89 5.61
CA SER A 50 41.25 -12.65 6.40
C SER A 50 41.02 -12.56 7.92
N ASN A 51 39.80 -12.21 8.35
CA ASN A 51 39.43 -12.18 9.77
C ASN A 51 38.93 -13.54 10.27
N HIS A 52 38.33 -14.34 9.38
CA HIS A 52 37.81 -15.67 9.73
C HIS A 52 38.95 -16.64 10.11
N PRO A 53 38.89 -17.35 11.26
CA PRO A 53 39.98 -18.22 11.73
C PRO A 53 40.41 -19.30 10.74
N ILE A 54 39.44 -19.91 10.03
CA ILE A 54 39.67 -20.96 9.03
C ILE A 54 39.96 -20.38 7.64
N MET A 55 38.99 -19.73 6.95
CA MET A 55 39.17 -19.19 5.57
C MET A 55 40.55 -18.57 5.27
N LYS A 56 41.12 -17.77 6.20
CA LYS A 56 42.44 -17.13 6.01
C LYS A 56 43.63 -18.09 5.81
N THR A 57 43.50 -19.38 6.12
CA THR A 57 44.51 -20.40 5.76
C THR A 57 44.50 -20.69 4.26
N GLY A 58 43.33 -20.56 3.62
CA GLY A 58 43.05 -21.07 2.28
C GLY A 58 42.89 -22.59 2.19
N GLU A 59 42.88 -23.29 3.33
CA GLU A 59 42.83 -24.74 3.46
C GLU A 59 41.73 -25.08 4.49
N PRO A 60 40.47 -25.25 4.06
CA PRO A 60 39.32 -25.44 4.97
C PRO A 60 39.23 -26.86 5.56
N HIS A 61 39.80 -27.87 4.88
CA HIS A 61 39.82 -29.29 5.27
C HIS A 61 38.44 -29.83 5.67
N CYS A 62 37.42 -29.63 4.83
CA CYS A 62 36.08 -30.09 5.10
C CYS A 62 35.95 -31.62 4.98
N PRO A 63 35.23 -32.33 5.88
CA PRO A 63 35.16 -33.79 5.87
C PRO A 63 34.47 -34.35 4.61
N GLY A 64 35.26 -34.85 3.67
CA GLY A 64 34.83 -35.30 2.33
C GLY A 64 35.63 -34.65 1.20
N ASP A 65 36.08 -33.42 1.44
CA ASP A 65 36.72 -32.53 0.47
C ASP A 65 38.04 -31.98 1.07
N GLU A 66 38.86 -32.89 1.62
CA GLU A 66 40.06 -32.57 2.41
C GLU A 66 41.17 -31.85 1.60
N ASP A 67 41.18 -32.07 0.28
CA ASP A 67 42.07 -31.48 -0.72
C ASP A 67 41.58 -30.11 -1.27
N GLU A 68 40.42 -29.60 -0.83
CA GLU A 68 39.91 -28.31 -1.31
C GLU A 68 40.81 -27.15 -0.85
N THR A 69 41.12 -26.21 -1.76
CA THR A 69 42.01 -25.06 -1.45
C THR A 69 41.55 -23.76 -2.13
N PHE A 70 41.50 -22.67 -1.37
CA PHE A 70 41.08 -21.34 -1.79
C PHE A 70 42.15 -20.29 -1.49
N LYS A 71 42.83 -19.80 -2.52
CA LYS A 71 43.90 -18.82 -2.32
C LYS A 71 43.36 -17.55 -1.65
N ASP A 72 44.05 -17.12 -0.60
CA ASP A 72 43.69 -15.97 0.24
C ASP A 72 42.29 -16.10 0.92
N GLY A 73 41.73 -17.32 0.97
CA GLY A 73 40.42 -17.62 1.56
C GLY A 73 39.20 -17.23 0.70
N ILE A 74 39.42 -16.94 -0.58
CA ILE A 74 38.40 -16.44 -1.51
C ILE A 74 38.34 -17.27 -2.80
N THR A 75 37.19 -17.24 -3.48
CA THR A 75 37.07 -17.73 -4.87
C THR A 75 36.12 -16.85 -5.69
N ASN A 76 36.34 -16.78 -7.01
CA ASN A 76 35.26 -16.37 -7.90
C ASN A 76 34.26 -17.54 -8.02
N GLY A 77 32.95 -17.25 -8.06
CA GLY A 77 31.89 -18.26 -8.09
C GLY A 77 32.04 -19.26 -9.24
N ALA A 78 31.92 -18.80 -10.48
CA ALA A 78 32.04 -19.63 -11.68
C ALA A 78 33.38 -20.40 -11.79
N HIS A 79 34.44 -19.86 -11.19
CA HIS A 79 35.75 -20.52 -11.13
C HIS A 79 35.73 -21.73 -10.18
N TRP A 80 34.94 -21.69 -9.10
CA TRP A 80 34.72 -22.82 -8.20
C TRP A 80 33.71 -23.78 -8.83
N TYR A 81 32.47 -23.34 -9.03
CA TYR A 81 31.48 -24.02 -9.86
C TYR A 81 30.44 -23.03 -10.44
N ASP A 82 29.97 -23.33 -11.64
CA ASP A 82 29.07 -22.47 -12.43
C ASP A 82 27.61 -22.55 -11.93
N VAL A 83 26.96 -21.39 -11.73
CA VAL A 83 25.57 -21.29 -11.25
C VAL A 83 24.77 -20.22 -12.02
N GLU A 84 24.05 -20.66 -13.05
CA GLU A 84 23.04 -19.85 -13.74
C GLU A 84 22.03 -19.23 -12.74
N GLY A 85 21.83 -17.90 -12.82
CA GLY A 85 20.76 -17.21 -12.09
C GLY A 85 21.02 -16.90 -10.60
N GLY A 86 22.28 -16.88 -10.16
CA GLY A 86 22.64 -16.55 -8.77
C GLY A 86 22.10 -15.19 -8.27
N MET A 87 21.67 -15.15 -6.99
CA MET A 87 21.18 -13.93 -6.33
C MET A 87 22.25 -12.83 -6.30
N GLN A 88 23.51 -13.23 -6.11
CA GLN A 88 24.68 -12.38 -6.07
C GLN A 88 24.87 -11.61 -7.39
N ASP A 89 24.76 -12.34 -8.50
CA ASP A 89 24.87 -11.82 -9.85
C ASP A 89 23.67 -10.92 -10.21
N TYR A 90 22.46 -11.32 -9.81
CA TYR A 90 21.25 -10.49 -9.96
C TYR A 90 21.39 -9.14 -9.23
N ASN A 91 21.83 -9.15 -7.98
CA ASN A 91 21.97 -7.96 -7.15
C ASN A 91 23.00 -6.96 -7.69
N TYR A 92 24.08 -7.46 -8.32
CA TYR A 92 25.09 -6.62 -8.97
C TYR A 92 24.67 -6.12 -10.38
N VAL A 93 23.93 -6.91 -11.16
CA VAL A 93 23.53 -6.52 -12.53
C VAL A 93 22.30 -5.62 -12.55
N TRP A 94 21.29 -5.89 -11.72
CA TRP A 94 19.97 -5.26 -11.78
C TRP A 94 19.66 -4.29 -10.63
N ALA A 95 20.51 -4.24 -9.60
CA ALA A 95 20.40 -3.29 -8.50
C ALA A 95 21.73 -2.54 -8.26
N ASN A 96 21.76 -1.64 -7.26
CA ASN A 96 22.99 -0.97 -6.82
C ASN A 96 23.83 -1.83 -5.84
N CYS A 97 23.50 -3.11 -5.66
CA CYS A 97 23.89 -3.86 -4.47
C CYS A 97 25.07 -4.80 -4.76
N PHE A 98 26.21 -4.55 -4.11
CA PHE A 98 27.35 -5.45 -4.17
C PHE A 98 27.09 -6.62 -3.23
N GLU A 99 26.98 -7.84 -3.73
CA GLU A 99 26.80 -9.04 -2.92
C GLU A 99 28.00 -9.97 -3.03
N ILE A 100 28.30 -10.67 -1.94
CA ILE A 100 29.24 -11.80 -1.91
C ILE A 100 28.59 -12.97 -1.17
N THR A 101 28.97 -14.19 -1.51
CA THR A 101 28.44 -15.42 -0.91
C THR A 101 29.45 -15.99 0.08
N LEU A 102 29.00 -16.34 1.26
CA LEU A 102 29.84 -16.70 2.41
C LEU A 102 29.48 -18.11 2.89
N GLU A 103 30.35 -19.06 2.60
CA GLU A 103 30.27 -20.43 3.09
C GLU A 103 30.85 -20.46 4.51
N LEU A 104 29.98 -20.53 5.53
CA LEU A 104 30.34 -20.23 6.92
C LEU A 104 30.92 -21.41 7.71
N SER A 105 30.66 -22.64 7.26
CA SER A 105 31.09 -23.87 7.93
C SER A 105 30.95 -25.09 7.00
N CYS A 106 31.85 -26.07 7.14
CA CYS A 106 31.85 -27.32 6.36
C CYS A 106 30.57 -28.18 6.51
N CYS A 107 29.67 -27.86 7.45
CA CYS A 107 28.43 -28.59 7.65
C CYS A 107 27.24 -27.72 7.26
N LYS A 108 26.40 -28.19 6.34
CA LYS A 108 25.16 -27.47 5.95
C LYS A 108 24.14 -27.36 7.11
N TYR A 109 24.29 -28.17 8.16
CA TYR A 109 23.43 -28.19 9.34
C TYR A 109 24.19 -28.69 10.59
N PRO A 110 25.06 -27.86 11.20
CA PRO A 110 25.90 -28.28 12.32
C PRO A 110 25.07 -28.61 13.58
N PRO A 111 25.43 -29.63 14.36
CA PRO A 111 24.80 -29.90 15.66
C PRO A 111 24.75 -28.64 16.54
N ALA A 112 23.65 -28.44 17.29
CA ALA A 112 23.43 -27.22 18.09
C ALA A 112 24.60 -26.85 19.03
N SER A 113 25.33 -27.84 19.54
CA SER A 113 26.54 -27.67 20.35
C SER A 113 27.71 -26.97 19.64
N GLN A 114 27.74 -26.95 18.31
CA GLN A 114 28.75 -26.27 17.50
C GLN A 114 28.36 -24.83 17.14
N LEU A 115 27.08 -24.43 17.26
CA LEU A 115 26.60 -23.10 16.88
C LEU A 115 27.35 -21.95 17.60
N ARG A 116 27.84 -22.18 18.84
CA ARG A 116 28.72 -21.21 19.52
C ARG A 116 30.06 -21.07 18.81
N GLN A 117 30.68 -22.16 18.38
CA GLN A 117 31.97 -22.12 17.69
C GLN A 117 31.82 -21.45 16.32
N GLU A 118 30.78 -21.78 15.56
CA GLU A 118 30.56 -21.13 14.25
C GLU A 118 30.23 -19.64 14.37
N TRP A 119 29.54 -19.22 15.44
CA TRP A 119 29.38 -17.80 15.75
C TRP A 119 30.74 -17.13 16.04
N GLU A 120 31.55 -17.69 16.94
CA GLU A 120 32.88 -17.11 17.27
C GLU A 120 33.85 -17.15 16.07
N ASN A 121 33.73 -18.12 15.17
CA ASN A 121 34.48 -18.18 13.90
C ASN A 121 34.11 -17.01 12.97
N ASN A 122 32.82 -16.68 12.85
CA ASN A 122 32.30 -15.78 11.83
C ASN A 122 32.04 -14.33 12.31
N ARG A 123 31.98 -14.08 13.63
CA ARG A 123 31.59 -12.78 14.22
C ARG A 123 32.40 -11.59 13.69
N GLU A 124 33.72 -11.63 13.82
CA GLU A 124 34.58 -10.51 13.43
C GLU A 124 34.55 -10.25 11.92
N SER A 125 34.42 -11.32 11.13
CA SER A 125 34.31 -11.27 9.66
C SER A 125 32.99 -10.61 9.21
N LEU A 126 31.87 -10.97 9.85
CA LEU A 126 30.56 -10.35 9.61
C LEU A 126 30.59 -8.86 9.94
N ILE A 127 31.16 -8.47 11.08
CA ILE A 127 31.32 -7.07 11.47
C ILE A 127 32.21 -6.33 10.46
N THR A 128 33.37 -6.90 10.11
CA THR A 128 34.32 -6.30 9.16
C THR A 128 33.72 -6.08 7.77
N LEU A 129 32.84 -6.99 7.31
CA LEU A 129 32.12 -6.82 6.05
C LEU A 129 31.07 -5.72 6.12
N ILE A 130 30.29 -5.65 7.21
CA ILE A 130 29.31 -4.58 7.43
C ILE A 130 30.00 -3.21 7.40
N GLU A 131 31.17 -3.07 8.03
CA GLU A 131 31.98 -1.83 7.96
C GLU A 131 32.35 -1.42 6.52
N LYS A 132 32.49 -2.37 5.58
CA LYS A 132 32.85 -2.05 4.19
C LYS A 132 31.72 -1.36 3.42
N VAL A 133 30.49 -1.29 3.94
CA VAL A 133 29.42 -0.45 3.36
C VAL A 133 29.79 1.04 3.37
N HIS A 134 30.78 1.43 4.17
CA HIS A 134 31.23 2.81 4.34
C HIS A 134 32.46 3.20 3.51
N ILE A 135 32.90 2.42 2.51
CA ILE A 135 34.04 2.76 1.64
C ILE A 135 33.61 3.44 0.32
N GLY A 136 34.57 3.96 -0.45
CA GLY A 136 34.34 4.44 -1.82
C GLY A 136 33.94 5.93 -1.89
N VAL A 137 32.83 6.23 -2.57
CA VAL A 137 32.28 7.58 -2.75
C VAL A 137 30.80 7.61 -2.37
N LYS A 138 30.34 8.68 -1.74
CA LYS A 138 28.92 8.93 -1.41
C LYS A 138 28.56 10.40 -1.60
N GLY A 139 27.27 10.71 -1.68
CA GLY A 139 26.80 12.10 -1.73
C GLY A 139 25.38 12.21 -2.29
N PHE A 140 25.04 13.40 -2.79
CA PHE A 140 23.76 13.71 -3.40
C PHE A 140 23.91 14.29 -4.81
N VAL A 141 23.05 13.87 -5.72
CA VAL A 141 22.80 14.54 -7.00
C VAL A 141 21.59 15.45 -6.84
N LYS A 142 21.75 16.75 -7.10
CA LYS A 142 20.73 17.78 -6.91
C LYS A 142 20.50 18.58 -8.20
N ASP A 143 19.32 19.15 -8.33
CA ASP A 143 18.99 20.18 -9.32
C ASP A 143 19.69 21.49 -8.93
N SER A 144 20.49 22.06 -9.85
CA SER A 144 21.22 23.32 -9.62
C SER A 144 20.34 24.58 -9.63
N ILE A 145 19.07 24.48 -10.01
CA ILE A 145 18.08 25.57 -9.97
C ILE A 145 17.18 25.42 -8.73
N THR A 146 16.58 24.25 -8.51
CA THR A 146 15.61 24.05 -7.41
C THR A 146 16.24 23.55 -6.11
N GLY A 147 17.46 23.04 -6.13
CA GLY A 147 18.12 22.38 -4.98
C GLY A 147 17.57 20.99 -4.65
N SER A 148 16.53 20.54 -5.35
CA SER A 148 15.86 19.25 -5.12
C SER A 148 16.78 18.07 -5.41
N GLY A 149 16.66 17.00 -4.62
CA GLY A 149 17.32 15.73 -4.93
C GLY A 149 16.80 15.12 -6.24
N LEU A 150 17.69 14.62 -7.09
CA LEU A 150 17.36 14.03 -8.38
C LEU A 150 17.41 12.50 -8.32
N GLU A 151 16.25 11.87 -8.26
CA GLU A 151 16.08 10.41 -8.28
C GLU A 151 16.40 9.80 -9.66
N ASN A 152 16.92 8.56 -9.66
CA ASN A 152 17.31 7.80 -10.85
C ASN A 152 18.34 8.47 -11.78
N ALA A 153 19.12 9.43 -11.29
CA ALA A 153 20.30 9.93 -11.97
C ALA A 153 21.40 8.85 -11.97
N THR A 154 21.99 8.58 -13.13
CA THR A 154 22.99 7.53 -13.33
C THR A 154 24.38 8.05 -13.01
N ILE A 155 25.08 7.44 -12.05
CA ILE A 155 26.48 7.69 -11.75
C ILE A 155 27.34 6.61 -12.42
N SER A 156 28.28 7.05 -13.25
CA SER A 156 29.26 6.23 -13.95
C SER A 156 30.68 6.56 -13.51
N VAL A 157 31.57 5.57 -13.48
CA VAL A 157 32.98 5.73 -13.07
C VAL A 157 33.89 5.43 -14.25
N ALA A 158 34.76 6.35 -14.63
CA ALA A 158 35.63 6.20 -15.79
C ALA A 158 36.56 4.99 -15.64
N GLY A 159 36.48 4.05 -16.58
CA GLY A 159 37.24 2.79 -16.57
C GLY A 159 36.52 1.60 -15.92
N ILE A 160 35.33 1.80 -15.33
CA ILE A 160 34.51 0.71 -14.75
C ILE A 160 33.19 0.65 -15.49
N ASN A 161 32.93 -0.47 -16.19
CA ASN A 161 31.70 -0.67 -16.96
C ASN A 161 30.54 -1.21 -16.09
N HIS A 162 30.23 -0.49 -15.01
CA HIS A 162 29.05 -0.72 -14.17
C HIS A 162 28.64 0.58 -13.47
N ASN A 163 27.37 0.94 -13.65
CA ASN A 163 26.78 2.21 -13.22
C ASN A 163 25.74 1.97 -12.12
N ILE A 164 25.63 2.92 -11.19
CA ILE A 164 24.56 2.93 -10.17
C ILE A 164 23.58 4.07 -10.43
N THR A 165 22.41 4.05 -9.79
CA THR A 165 21.42 5.15 -9.87
C THR A 165 21.05 5.71 -8.49
N THR A 166 20.70 7.00 -8.41
CA THR A 166 20.34 7.67 -7.14
C THR A 166 19.02 7.20 -6.53
N GLY A 167 18.93 7.33 -5.21
CA GLY A 167 17.69 7.21 -4.44
C GLY A 167 16.79 8.45 -4.53
N ARG A 168 15.63 8.36 -3.85
CA ARG A 168 14.54 9.35 -3.90
C ARG A 168 14.93 10.77 -3.52
N PHE A 169 16.01 10.94 -2.74
CA PHE A 169 16.49 12.25 -2.31
C PHE A 169 17.76 12.68 -3.07
N GLY A 170 18.06 12.02 -4.20
CA GLY A 170 19.30 12.20 -4.94
C GLY A 170 20.51 11.50 -4.30
N ASP A 171 20.31 10.80 -3.20
CA ASP A 171 21.33 10.08 -2.44
C ASP A 171 21.96 8.94 -3.24
N PHE A 172 23.29 8.76 -3.12
CA PHE A 172 23.99 7.62 -3.70
C PHE A 172 25.20 7.19 -2.86
N TYR A 173 25.58 5.92 -3.03
CA TYR A 173 26.77 5.28 -2.48
C TYR A 173 27.37 4.39 -3.57
N ARG A 174 28.65 4.60 -3.89
CA ARG A 174 29.42 3.82 -4.86
C ARG A 174 30.65 3.25 -4.17
N LEU A 175 30.60 1.96 -3.85
CA LEU A 175 31.76 1.24 -3.33
C LEU A 175 32.89 1.29 -4.37
N LEU A 176 34.08 1.65 -3.93
CA LEU A 176 35.33 1.71 -4.70
C LEU A 176 36.49 1.41 -3.75
N VAL A 177 37.54 0.78 -4.26
CA VAL A 177 38.81 0.60 -3.55
C VAL A 177 39.62 1.91 -3.51
N PRO A 178 40.65 2.06 -2.67
CA PRO A 178 41.47 3.26 -2.63
C PRO A 178 42.14 3.55 -3.98
N GLY A 179 42.02 4.79 -4.47
CA GLY A 179 42.43 5.17 -5.83
C GLY A 179 41.93 6.55 -6.25
N THR A 180 42.25 6.95 -7.48
CA THR A 180 41.84 8.25 -8.04
C THR A 180 40.92 8.02 -9.24
N TYR A 181 39.70 8.55 -9.17
CA TYR A 181 38.61 8.27 -10.11
C TYR A 181 38.06 9.55 -10.75
N ASN A 182 37.47 9.40 -11.94
CA ASN A 182 36.63 10.42 -12.55
C ASN A 182 35.19 9.89 -12.59
N LEU A 183 34.25 10.64 -12.02
CA LEU A 183 32.84 10.25 -11.95
C LEU A 183 32.01 11.16 -12.86
N THR A 184 31.14 10.56 -13.68
CA THR A 184 30.20 11.30 -14.54
C THR A 184 28.77 10.95 -14.17
N VAL A 185 27.96 11.97 -13.90
CA VAL A 185 26.54 11.83 -13.60
C VAL A 185 25.71 12.29 -14.80
N VAL A 186 24.70 11.49 -15.15
CA VAL A 186 23.81 11.71 -16.31
C VAL A 186 22.36 11.50 -15.87
N LEU A 187 21.46 12.40 -16.27
CA LEU A 187 20.02 12.24 -16.13
C LEU A 187 19.31 12.82 -17.35
N THR A 188 18.27 12.15 -17.84
CA THR A 188 17.47 12.63 -18.99
C THR A 188 16.89 14.01 -18.71
N GLY A 189 17.06 14.94 -19.65
CA GLY A 189 16.66 16.34 -19.48
C GLY A 189 17.69 17.23 -18.77
N TYR A 190 18.82 16.69 -18.29
CA TYR A 190 19.91 17.43 -17.66
C TYR A 190 21.23 17.31 -18.43
N MET A 191 22.06 18.35 -18.35
CA MET A 191 23.43 18.33 -18.85
C MET A 191 24.27 17.40 -17.97
N PRO A 192 25.04 16.47 -18.57
CA PRO A 192 25.89 15.57 -17.80
C PRO A 192 27.03 16.35 -17.14
N LEU A 193 27.42 15.92 -15.93
CA LEU A 193 28.46 16.55 -15.12
C LEU A 193 29.55 15.53 -14.76
N THR A 194 30.78 15.82 -15.15
CA THR A 194 31.96 15.03 -14.79
C THR A 194 32.79 15.75 -13.73
N VAL A 195 33.06 15.08 -12.61
CA VAL A 195 34.03 15.50 -11.60
C VAL A 195 35.26 14.61 -11.74
N THR A 196 36.44 15.23 -11.87
CA THR A 196 37.71 14.52 -12.10
C THR A 196 38.61 14.53 -10.86
N ASN A 197 39.51 13.54 -10.78
CA ASN A 197 40.49 13.40 -9.71
C ASN A 197 39.89 13.24 -8.29
N VAL A 198 38.76 12.55 -8.17
CA VAL A 198 38.17 12.17 -6.88
C VAL A 198 39.05 11.10 -6.24
N VAL A 199 39.73 11.45 -5.15
CA VAL A 199 40.64 10.55 -4.42
C VAL A 199 39.87 9.79 -3.35
N VAL A 200 39.59 8.51 -3.64
CA VAL A 200 39.09 7.53 -2.66
C VAL A 200 40.25 7.06 -1.80
N LYS A 201 40.03 7.05 -0.48
CA LYS A 201 41.02 6.62 0.52
C LYS A 201 40.58 5.30 1.15
N GLU A 202 41.49 4.66 1.87
CA GLU A 202 41.15 3.60 2.80
C GLU A 202 40.41 4.20 4.01
N GLY A 203 39.37 3.50 4.50
CA GLY A 203 38.46 4.02 5.51
C GLY A 203 37.20 4.67 4.91
N PRO A 204 36.65 5.73 5.55
CA PRO A 204 35.36 6.31 5.19
C PRO A 204 35.26 6.87 3.76
N ALA A 205 34.08 6.68 3.15
CA ALA A 205 33.75 7.09 1.81
C ALA A 205 33.90 8.59 1.59
N THR A 206 34.49 8.96 0.45
CA THR A 206 34.73 10.34 0.05
C THR A 206 33.41 11.01 -0.36
N GLU A 207 33.11 12.17 0.22
CA GLU A 207 31.88 12.90 -0.06
C GLU A 207 31.99 13.74 -1.34
N VAL A 208 31.07 13.51 -2.29
CA VAL A 208 31.01 14.21 -3.59
C VAL A 208 29.54 14.49 -3.94
N ASP A 209 29.11 15.74 -3.77
CA ASP A 209 27.81 16.22 -4.25
C ASP A 209 27.90 16.70 -5.71
N PHE A 210 26.83 16.47 -6.47
CA PHE A 210 26.70 16.89 -7.86
C PHE A 210 25.49 17.83 -8.01
N SER A 211 25.62 18.88 -8.83
CA SER A 211 24.52 19.82 -9.12
C SER A 211 24.29 19.94 -10.62
N LEU A 212 23.26 19.26 -11.13
CA LEU A 212 22.97 19.17 -12.57
C LEU A 212 22.17 20.37 -13.06
N ARG A 213 22.40 20.78 -14.32
CA ARG A 213 21.67 21.87 -15.00
C ARG A 213 20.69 21.29 -16.01
N PRO A 214 19.40 21.68 -16.03
CA PRO A 214 18.49 21.27 -17.10
C PRO A 214 19.02 21.66 -18.49
N THR A 215 18.89 20.75 -19.46
CA THR A 215 19.40 20.90 -20.83
C THR A 215 18.58 21.90 -21.65
N VAL A 216 17.30 22.10 -21.29
CA VAL A 216 16.37 22.96 -22.02
C VAL A 216 15.85 24.06 -21.11
N THR A 217 16.39 25.27 -21.26
CA THR A 217 15.68 26.49 -20.84
C THR A 217 14.53 26.74 -21.80
N SER A 218 13.36 26.14 -21.52
CA SER A 218 12.13 26.37 -22.27
C SER A 218 11.61 27.79 -22.02
N VAL A 219 12.10 28.75 -22.80
CA VAL A 219 11.40 30.02 -23.03
C VAL A 219 10.02 29.66 -23.58
N ILE A 220 8.96 30.27 -23.04
CA ILE A 220 7.59 30.12 -23.53
C ILE A 220 7.20 31.40 -24.30
N PRO A 221 6.99 31.32 -25.62
CA PRO A 221 6.27 32.33 -26.39
C PRO A 221 4.83 31.88 -26.71
N ASP A 222 3.90 32.84 -26.80
CA ASP A 222 2.47 32.66 -27.12
C ASP A 222 2.17 32.14 -28.54
N ALA A 223 1.11 31.32 -28.64
CA ALA A 223 -0.01 31.41 -29.61
C ALA A 223 -1.01 30.25 -29.30
N THR A 224 -2.31 30.40 -29.00
CA THR A 224 -3.46 31.11 -29.64
C THR A 224 -3.82 30.61 -31.04
N GLU A 225 -5.09 30.40 -31.43
CA GLU A 225 -6.38 30.49 -30.68
C GLU A 225 -6.79 29.09 -30.11
N ALA A 226 -8.01 28.51 -30.13
CA ALA A 226 -9.39 28.90 -30.53
C ALA A 226 -10.41 27.88 -29.94
N VAL A 227 -11.72 28.13 -29.76
CA VAL A 227 -12.52 29.37 -29.70
C VAL A 227 -13.89 29.06 -29.06
N ALA A 228 -14.48 30.00 -28.30
CA ALA A 228 -15.90 30.08 -27.88
C ALA A 228 -16.51 28.93 -27.01
N THR A 229 -17.48 29.17 -26.10
CA THR A 229 -18.00 30.41 -25.49
C THR A 229 -18.63 30.08 -24.14
N ALA A 230 -18.45 30.94 -23.13
CA ALA A 230 -19.33 30.98 -21.96
C ALA A 230 -20.48 31.95 -22.21
N SER A 231 -21.69 31.63 -21.71
CA SER A 231 -22.84 32.54 -21.67
C SER A 231 -23.61 32.35 -20.36
N THR A 232 -23.69 33.41 -19.56
CA THR A 232 -24.36 33.44 -18.25
C THR A 232 -25.88 33.63 -18.39
N VAL A 233 -26.68 32.81 -17.70
CA VAL A 233 -28.10 33.10 -17.43
C VAL A 233 -28.42 32.80 -15.95
N ALA A 234 -29.33 33.59 -15.38
CA ALA A 234 -29.61 33.68 -13.96
C ALA A 234 -30.37 32.48 -13.35
N ILE A 235 -30.41 32.46 -12.01
CA ILE A 235 -31.26 31.60 -11.16
C ILE A 235 -32.75 31.83 -11.48
N PRO A 236 -33.52 30.78 -11.81
CA PRO A 236 -34.97 30.74 -11.64
C PRO A 236 -35.35 29.93 -10.39
N ASN A 237 -36.39 30.36 -9.68
CA ASN A 237 -36.88 29.67 -8.47
C ASN A 237 -38.21 28.96 -8.76
N ILE A 238 -38.41 27.74 -8.21
CA ILE A 238 -39.70 27.05 -8.04
C ILE A 238 -40.44 26.57 -9.33
N LEU A 239 -40.38 25.26 -9.67
CA LEU A 239 -41.55 24.35 -9.89
C LEU A 239 -41.22 23.00 -10.57
N SER A 240 -41.63 21.93 -9.89
CA SER A 240 -42.11 20.60 -10.34
C SER A 240 -41.89 20.08 -11.78
N GLY A 241 -41.11 18.99 -11.89
CA GLY A 241 -41.15 18.01 -13.00
C GLY A 241 -40.31 18.37 -14.23
N THR A 242 -39.65 17.43 -14.92
CA THR A 242 -39.74 15.96 -14.91
C THR A 242 -38.36 15.29 -14.96
N SER A 243 -38.27 14.01 -14.56
CA SER A 243 -37.03 13.23 -14.57
C SER A 243 -36.63 12.76 -15.97
N SER A 244 -35.45 13.15 -16.45
CA SER A 244 -34.75 12.38 -17.49
C SER A 244 -34.01 11.21 -16.83
N SER A 245 -34.37 9.99 -17.20
CA SER A 245 -33.73 8.79 -16.66
C SER A 245 -32.37 8.54 -17.32
N HIS A 246 -31.30 9.07 -16.71
CA HIS A 246 -29.95 8.52 -16.94
C HIS A 246 -30.00 7.01 -16.67
N GLN A 247 -29.48 6.22 -17.61
CA GLN A 247 -29.33 4.77 -17.44
C GLN A 247 -27.91 4.51 -16.94
N PRO A 248 -27.72 3.74 -15.85
CA PRO A 248 -26.39 3.47 -15.34
C PRO A 248 -25.58 2.62 -16.33
N ILE A 249 -24.32 3.00 -16.50
CA ILE A 249 -23.35 2.37 -17.39
C ILE A 249 -23.14 0.93 -16.93
N GLN A 250 -23.52 -0.04 -17.76
CA GLN A 250 -23.29 -1.45 -17.48
C GLN A 250 -21.82 -1.83 -17.74
N PRO A 251 -21.31 -2.85 -17.04
CA PRO A 251 -20.03 -3.48 -17.36
C PRO A 251 -19.97 -3.96 -18.81
N LYS A 252 -18.75 -4.11 -19.32
CA LYS A 252 -18.51 -4.56 -20.70
C LYS A 252 -17.54 -5.73 -20.79
N ASP A 253 -16.70 -5.93 -19.78
CA ASP A 253 -15.76 -7.05 -19.73
C ASP A 253 -16.43 -8.28 -19.11
N PHE A 254 -17.05 -9.09 -19.97
CA PHE A 254 -17.68 -10.36 -19.60
C PHE A 254 -16.86 -11.52 -20.19
N HIS A 255 -15.71 -11.77 -19.58
CA HIS A 255 -14.85 -12.92 -19.85
C HIS A 255 -14.37 -13.53 -18.51
N HIS A 256 -13.82 -14.74 -18.54
CA HIS A 256 -13.27 -15.37 -17.33
C HIS A 256 -11.86 -14.87 -17.04
N HIS A 257 -11.68 -14.08 -15.99
CA HIS A 257 -10.41 -13.41 -15.71
C HIS A 257 -9.46 -14.35 -14.94
N HIS A 258 -8.46 -14.94 -15.61
CA HIS A 258 -7.34 -15.62 -14.93
C HIS A 258 -6.54 -14.66 -14.04
N PHE A 259 -5.73 -15.17 -13.11
CA PHE A 259 -5.04 -14.33 -12.12
C PHE A 259 -4.24 -13.15 -12.72
N PRO A 260 -3.49 -13.30 -13.85
CA PRO A 260 -2.81 -12.17 -14.48
C PRO A 260 -3.78 -11.10 -15.00
N ASP A 261 -4.87 -11.52 -15.65
CA ASP A 261 -5.88 -10.62 -16.23
C ASP A 261 -6.71 -9.92 -15.15
N MET A 262 -7.03 -10.64 -14.07
CA MET A 262 -7.63 -10.11 -12.85
C MET A 262 -6.71 -9.06 -12.20
N GLU A 263 -5.41 -9.31 -12.09
CA GLU A 263 -4.45 -8.32 -11.58
C GLU A 263 -4.39 -7.09 -12.48
N ILE A 264 -4.33 -7.26 -13.80
CA ILE A 264 -4.35 -6.17 -14.78
C ILE A 264 -5.64 -5.35 -14.64
N PHE A 265 -6.80 -5.99 -14.55
CA PHE A 265 -8.10 -5.36 -14.33
C PHE A 265 -8.12 -4.53 -13.04
N LEU A 266 -7.68 -5.11 -11.92
CA LEU A 266 -7.65 -4.44 -10.61
C LEU A 266 -6.69 -3.25 -10.62
N ARG A 267 -5.46 -3.42 -11.13
CA ARG A 267 -4.50 -2.32 -11.26
C ARG A 267 -5.00 -1.22 -12.19
N ARG A 268 -5.71 -1.58 -13.26
CA ARG A 268 -6.33 -0.63 -14.19
C ARG A 268 -7.36 0.25 -13.48
N PHE A 269 -8.32 -0.32 -12.76
CA PHE A 269 -9.32 0.49 -12.06
C PHE A 269 -8.73 1.34 -10.94
N ALA A 270 -7.71 0.83 -10.22
CA ALA A 270 -6.95 1.64 -9.25
C ALA A 270 -6.24 2.86 -9.89
N ASN A 271 -5.75 2.72 -11.13
CA ASN A 271 -5.09 3.79 -11.86
C ASN A 271 -6.05 4.75 -12.60
N GLU A 272 -7.21 4.25 -13.07
CA GLU A 272 -8.24 5.09 -13.70
C GLU A 272 -9.07 5.88 -12.67
N TYR A 273 -9.27 5.35 -11.45
CA TYR A 273 -10.14 5.92 -10.42
C TYR A 273 -9.45 6.13 -9.04
N PRO A 274 -8.22 6.67 -8.96
CA PRO A 274 -7.42 6.71 -7.72
C PRO A 274 -8.01 7.60 -6.61
N ASN A 275 -8.93 8.50 -6.95
CA ASN A 275 -9.62 9.35 -5.97
C ASN A 275 -10.67 8.59 -5.15
N ILE A 276 -11.17 7.44 -5.66
CA ILE A 276 -12.25 6.68 -5.04
C ILE A 276 -11.93 5.19 -4.86
N THR A 277 -10.69 4.78 -5.14
CA THR A 277 -10.26 3.38 -5.06
C THR A 277 -8.92 3.21 -4.37
N ARG A 278 -8.73 2.06 -3.72
CA ARG A 278 -7.42 1.62 -3.21
C ARG A 278 -7.28 0.11 -3.34
N LEU A 279 -6.43 -0.33 -4.25
CA LEU A 279 -6.02 -1.73 -4.36
C LEU A 279 -4.94 -2.05 -3.31
N TYR A 280 -5.16 -3.12 -2.55
CA TYR A 280 -4.16 -3.67 -1.63
C TYR A 280 -4.22 -5.21 -1.61
N SER A 281 -3.25 -5.83 -0.94
CA SER A 281 -3.19 -7.28 -0.74
C SER A 281 -3.26 -7.61 0.76
N LEU A 282 -3.89 -8.72 1.11
CA LEU A 282 -3.94 -9.25 2.48
C LEU A 282 -2.73 -10.12 2.84
N GLY A 283 -1.93 -10.47 1.83
CA GLY A 283 -0.91 -11.52 1.90
C GLY A 283 -0.96 -12.38 0.64
N LYS A 284 -0.35 -13.57 0.71
CA LYS A 284 -0.25 -14.49 -0.43
C LYS A 284 -0.96 -15.82 -0.17
N SER A 285 -1.42 -16.44 -1.25
CA SER A 285 -1.81 -17.85 -1.27
C SER A 285 -0.61 -18.79 -1.13
N VAL A 286 -0.86 -20.10 -1.02
CA VAL A 286 0.18 -21.14 -0.99
C VAL A 286 1.14 -21.05 -2.19
N GLU A 287 0.62 -20.86 -3.41
CA GLU A 287 1.42 -20.66 -4.64
C GLU A 287 1.82 -19.18 -4.87
N SER A 288 1.88 -18.39 -3.80
CA SER A 288 2.42 -17.02 -3.80
C SER A 288 1.64 -15.97 -4.62
N ARG A 289 0.40 -16.25 -5.04
CA ARG A 289 -0.49 -15.26 -5.69
C ARG A 289 -1.01 -14.28 -4.64
N GLU A 290 -1.15 -12.99 -4.99
CA GLU A 290 -1.63 -11.95 -4.08
C GLU A 290 -3.13 -12.09 -3.78
N LEU A 291 -3.49 -11.95 -2.50
CA LEU A 291 -4.87 -11.96 -2.03
C LEU A 291 -5.44 -10.54 -2.10
N TYR A 292 -5.75 -10.10 -3.33
CA TYR A 292 -6.15 -8.72 -3.63
C TYR A 292 -7.53 -8.33 -3.10
N VAL A 293 -7.61 -7.09 -2.59
CA VAL A 293 -8.83 -6.39 -2.21
C VAL A 293 -8.87 -5.02 -2.88
N MET A 294 -9.98 -4.72 -3.54
CA MET A 294 -10.30 -3.37 -4.01
C MET A 294 -11.18 -2.67 -2.98
N GLU A 295 -10.63 -1.64 -2.33
CA GLU A 295 -11.40 -0.69 -1.54
C GLU A 295 -12.04 0.36 -2.45
N ILE A 296 -13.29 0.73 -2.18
CA ILE A 296 -14.06 1.78 -2.86
C ILE A 296 -14.79 2.61 -1.79
N SER A 297 -14.49 3.91 -1.74
CA SER A 297 -15.03 4.97 -0.86
C SER A 297 -14.57 6.30 -1.45
N ASP A 298 -15.19 7.43 -1.12
CA ASP A 298 -14.67 8.76 -1.51
C ASP A 298 -13.49 9.26 -0.65
N ASN A 299 -13.13 8.55 0.42
CA ASN A 299 -11.91 8.80 1.21
C ASN A 299 -11.00 7.55 1.34
N PRO A 300 -10.52 6.97 0.21
CA PRO A 300 -9.87 5.67 0.20
C PRO A 300 -8.54 5.66 0.97
N GLY A 301 -8.38 4.64 1.83
CA GLY A 301 -7.29 4.45 2.77
C GLY A 301 -7.60 4.86 4.20
N VAL A 302 -8.66 5.65 4.44
CA VAL A 302 -9.02 6.18 5.76
C VAL A 302 -10.36 5.59 6.22
N HIS A 303 -10.53 5.38 7.54
CA HIS A 303 -11.83 5.02 8.13
C HIS A 303 -12.50 6.28 8.66
N GLU A 304 -13.70 6.62 8.18
CA GLU A 304 -14.40 7.84 8.58
C GLU A 304 -15.35 7.62 9.79
N PRO A 305 -15.35 8.51 10.80
CA PRO A 305 -16.17 8.33 12.01
C PRO A 305 -17.67 8.15 11.76
N GLY A 306 -18.19 6.94 11.97
CA GLY A 306 -19.60 6.59 11.73
C GLY A 306 -19.96 6.17 10.29
N GLU A 307 -18.99 6.12 9.38
CA GLU A 307 -19.08 5.43 8.08
C GLU A 307 -18.91 3.91 8.29
N PRO A 308 -19.89 3.07 7.93
CA PRO A 308 -19.75 1.63 8.06
C PRO A 308 -18.80 1.03 7.02
N GLU A 309 -17.93 0.13 7.48
CA GLU A 309 -17.15 -0.75 6.60
C GLU A 309 -18.00 -1.96 6.17
N PHE A 310 -18.03 -2.21 4.87
CA PHE A 310 -18.71 -3.34 4.22
C PHE A 310 -17.69 -4.20 3.46
N LYS A 311 -17.92 -5.52 3.34
CA LYS A 311 -17.11 -6.36 2.42
C LYS A 311 -17.88 -7.41 1.62
N TYR A 312 -17.39 -7.72 0.42
CA TYR A 312 -17.72 -8.97 -0.30
C TYR A 312 -16.45 -9.81 -0.48
N ILE A 313 -16.58 -11.12 -0.37
CA ILE A 313 -15.52 -12.10 -0.66
C ILE A 313 -16.03 -13.08 -1.74
N GLY A 314 -15.31 -13.20 -2.85
CA GLY A 314 -15.59 -14.17 -3.90
C GLY A 314 -14.67 -15.37 -3.87
N ASN A 315 -15.15 -16.50 -4.42
CA ASN A 315 -14.28 -17.55 -4.97
C ASN A 315 -13.26 -18.08 -3.94
N MET A 316 -13.73 -18.35 -2.71
CA MET A 316 -12.96 -19.08 -1.68
C MET A 316 -12.90 -20.59 -1.96
N HIS A 317 -13.84 -21.10 -2.77
CA HIS A 317 -13.63 -22.30 -3.55
C HIS A 317 -13.28 -21.90 -4.98
N GLY A 318 -12.17 -22.40 -5.51
CA GLY A 318 -11.63 -21.93 -6.78
C GLY A 318 -12.51 -22.23 -8.00
N ASN A 319 -13.21 -23.37 -8.02
CA ASN A 319 -14.13 -23.72 -9.11
C ASN A 319 -15.51 -23.06 -9.01
N GLU A 320 -15.76 -22.26 -7.97
CA GLU A 320 -17.02 -21.55 -7.76
C GLU A 320 -16.82 -20.09 -8.23
N VAL A 321 -16.94 -19.91 -9.55
CA VAL A 321 -16.37 -18.78 -10.31
C VAL A 321 -17.29 -17.56 -10.40
N VAL A 322 -18.62 -17.74 -10.37
CA VAL A 322 -19.58 -16.64 -10.56
C VAL A 322 -19.34 -15.48 -9.57
N GLY A 323 -18.93 -15.78 -8.34
CA GLY A 323 -18.59 -14.78 -7.33
C GLY A 323 -17.36 -13.93 -7.66
N ARG A 324 -16.39 -14.45 -8.42
CA ARG A 324 -15.20 -13.71 -8.89
C ARG A 324 -15.60 -12.66 -9.90
N GLU A 325 -16.25 -13.10 -10.97
CA GLU A 325 -16.59 -12.24 -12.11
C GLU A 325 -17.64 -11.19 -11.73
N LEU A 326 -18.62 -11.53 -10.88
CA LEU A 326 -19.58 -10.55 -10.35
C LEU A 326 -18.91 -9.43 -9.54
N LEU A 327 -17.81 -9.71 -8.82
CA LEU A 327 -17.09 -8.68 -8.05
C LEU A 327 -16.20 -7.82 -8.94
N LEU A 328 -15.60 -8.38 -9.99
CA LEU A 328 -14.91 -7.57 -11.01
C LEU A 328 -15.90 -6.67 -11.76
N ASN A 329 -17.05 -7.22 -12.20
CA ASN A 329 -18.14 -6.44 -12.79
C ASN A 329 -18.70 -5.37 -11.83
N LEU A 330 -18.75 -5.65 -10.52
CA LEU A 330 -19.17 -4.66 -9.51
C LEU A 330 -18.14 -3.53 -9.35
N ILE A 331 -16.83 -3.82 -9.39
CA ILE A 331 -15.77 -2.80 -9.42
C ILE A 331 -15.92 -1.92 -10.67
N GLU A 332 -16.09 -2.51 -11.86
CA GLU A 332 -16.33 -1.75 -13.09
C GLU A 332 -17.58 -0.86 -12.96
N TYR A 333 -18.67 -1.40 -12.43
CA TYR A 333 -19.94 -0.71 -12.27
C TYR A 333 -19.85 0.47 -11.28
N LEU A 334 -19.30 0.26 -10.09
CA LEU A 334 -19.19 1.31 -9.08
C LEU A 334 -18.29 2.45 -9.57
N CYS A 335 -17.10 2.13 -10.11
CA CYS A 335 -16.17 3.13 -10.63
C CYS A 335 -16.75 3.94 -11.80
N LYS A 336 -17.38 3.29 -12.79
CA LYS A 336 -17.92 3.98 -13.98
C LYS A 336 -19.17 4.81 -13.72
N ASN A 337 -19.90 4.53 -12.64
CA ASN A 337 -21.15 5.23 -12.32
C ASN A 337 -21.01 6.26 -11.19
N PHE A 338 -19.90 6.27 -10.44
CA PHE A 338 -19.63 7.31 -9.45
C PHE A 338 -19.64 8.71 -10.10
N GLY A 339 -20.31 9.66 -9.45
CA GLY A 339 -20.51 11.02 -9.95
C GLY A 339 -21.52 11.17 -11.10
N THR A 340 -22.13 10.08 -11.60
CA THR A 340 -23.10 10.11 -12.71
C THR A 340 -24.43 9.43 -12.39
N ASP A 341 -24.41 8.29 -11.69
CA ASP A 341 -25.60 7.66 -11.11
C ASP A 341 -25.72 8.02 -9.62
N PRO A 342 -26.87 8.54 -9.15
CA PRO A 342 -27.02 8.95 -7.76
C PRO A 342 -27.08 7.76 -6.79
N GLU A 343 -27.59 6.59 -7.18
CA GLU A 343 -27.68 5.42 -6.31
C GLU A 343 -26.29 4.81 -6.02
N VAL A 344 -25.38 4.83 -7.00
CA VAL A 344 -23.97 4.47 -6.81
C VAL A 344 -23.21 5.57 -6.05
N THR A 345 -23.41 6.83 -6.41
CA THR A 345 -22.71 7.97 -5.80
C THR A 345 -23.04 8.09 -4.30
N ASP A 346 -24.31 8.04 -3.92
CA ASP A 346 -24.74 8.07 -2.52
C ASP A 346 -24.24 6.84 -1.73
N LEU A 347 -24.07 5.68 -2.38
CA LEU A 347 -23.57 4.47 -1.74
C LEU A 347 -22.07 4.58 -1.41
N VAL A 348 -21.27 5.09 -2.34
CA VAL A 348 -19.81 5.29 -2.18
C VAL A 348 -19.50 6.43 -1.21
N HIS A 349 -20.26 7.54 -1.24
CA HIS A 349 -20.15 8.65 -0.26
C HIS A 349 -20.59 8.30 1.19
N SER A 350 -21.06 7.07 1.43
CA SER A 350 -21.61 6.69 2.74
C SER A 350 -21.13 5.33 3.24
N THR A 351 -20.32 4.61 2.47
CA THR A 351 -19.98 3.22 2.76
C THR A 351 -18.57 2.92 2.29
N ARG A 352 -17.75 2.39 3.18
CA ARG A 352 -16.42 1.93 2.82
C ARG A 352 -16.48 0.48 2.37
N ILE A 353 -16.49 0.29 1.06
CA ILE A 353 -16.75 -1.00 0.41
C ILE A 353 -15.41 -1.69 0.12
N HIS A 354 -15.22 -2.92 0.59
CA HIS A 354 -14.04 -3.73 0.24
C HIS A 354 -14.45 -4.98 -0.54
N LEU A 355 -13.95 -5.13 -1.77
CA LEU A 355 -14.29 -6.22 -2.68
C LEU A 355 -13.07 -7.11 -2.88
N MET A 356 -13.15 -8.37 -2.46
CA MET A 356 -12.10 -9.38 -2.64
C MET A 356 -12.56 -10.40 -3.70
N PRO A 357 -12.14 -10.30 -4.99
CA PRO A 357 -12.71 -11.14 -6.04
C PRO A 357 -12.37 -12.63 -5.92
N SER A 358 -11.21 -12.97 -5.37
CA SER A 358 -10.79 -14.36 -5.17
C SER A 358 -9.99 -14.53 -3.89
N MET A 359 -10.55 -15.31 -2.95
CA MET A 359 -9.84 -15.78 -1.76
C MET A 359 -8.99 -17.03 -2.04
N ASN A 360 -9.35 -17.83 -3.06
CA ASN A 360 -8.61 -19.02 -3.47
C ASN A 360 -8.18 -18.96 -4.96
N PRO A 361 -7.24 -18.07 -5.32
CA PRO A 361 -6.76 -17.96 -6.69
C PRO A 361 -6.03 -19.24 -7.15
N ASP A 362 -5.44 -20.01 -6.24
CA ASP A 362 -4.72 -21.25 -6.54
C ASP A 362 -5.66 -22.40 -6.98
N GLY A 363 -6.83 -22.48 -6.36
CA GLY A 363 -7.89 -23.39 -6.78
C GLY A 363 -8.49 -22.96 -8.13
N TYR A 364 -8.65 -21.64 -8.35
CA TYR A 364 -9.20 -21.11 -9.59
C TYR A 364 -8.35 -21.54 -10.81
N GLU A 365 -7.03 -21.36 -10.76
CA GLU A 365 -6.13 -21.76 -11.87
C GLU A 365 -6.08 -23.29 -12.12
N LYS A 366 -6.69 -24.10 -11.24
CA LYS A 366 -6.83 -25.57 -11.37
C LYS A 366 -8.23 -26.01 -11.80
N SER A 367 -9.17 -25.06 -11.91
CA SER A 367 -10.57 -25.29 -12.23
C SER A 367 -10.80 -25.39 -13.75
N GLN A 368 -11.99 -25.82 -14.19
CA GLN A 368 -12.30 -26.02 -15.62
C GLN A 368 -13.67 -25.44 -16.00
N GLU A 369 -13.71 -24.66 -17.08
CA GLU A 369 -14.94 -24.05 -17.60
C GLU A 369 -15.98 -25.13 -17.98
N GLY A 370 -17.24 -24.88 -17.62
CA GLY A 370 -18.35 -25.81 -17.80
C GLY A 370 -18.57 -26.77 -16.62
N ASP A 371 -17.73 -26.75 -15.58
CA ASP A 371 -17.95 -27.57 -14.39
C ASP A 371 -19.21 -27.15 -13.61
N SER A 372 -20.00 -28.17 -13.27
CA SER A 372 -21.23 -28.03 -12.48
C SER A 372 -21.18 -28.77 -11.14
N ILE A 373 -20.31 -29.76 -10.97
CA ILE A 373 -20.40 -30.75 -9.87
C ILE A 373 -19.05 -31.21 -9.30
N SER A 374 -17.92 -30.81 -9.89
CA SER A 374 -16.61 -31.29 -9.46
C SER A 374 -16.13 -30.61 -8.17
N VAL A 375 -15.03 -31.18 -7.67
CA VAL A 375 -14.20 -30.64 -6.58
C VAL A 375 -12.79 -30.29 -7.05
N ILE A 376 -12.48 -30.52 -8.33
CA ILE A 376 -11.21 -30.11 -8.95
C ILE A 376 -11.14 -28.57 -8.91
N GLY A 377 -10.12 -28.04 -8.22
CA GLY A 377 -9.97 -26.61 -7.99
C GLY A 377 -10.82 -26.03 -6.87
N ARG A 378 -11.64 -26.82 -6.15
CA ARG A 378 -12.42 -26.33 -5.00
C ARG A 378 -11.49 -25.90 -3.85
N ASN A 379 -10.61 -26.80 -3.41
CA ASN A 379 -9.74 -26.60 -2.25
C ASN A 379 -8.55 -25.68 -2.60
N ASN A 380 -7.79 -25.21 -1.59
CA ASN A 380 -6.55 -24.45 -1.83
C ASN A 380 -5.43 -25.36 -2.36
N SER A 381 -4.23 -24.84 -2.62
CA SER A 381 -3.15 -25.66 -3.19
C SER A 381 -2.70 -26.83 -2.31
N ASN A 382 -2.76 -26.67 -0.98
CA ASN A 382 -2.51 -27.77 -0.02
C ASN A 382 -3.69 -28.77 0.08
N ASN A 383 -4.72 -28.63 -0.77
CA ASN A 383 -5.94 -29.44 -0.82
C ASN A 383 -6.81 -29.37 0.45
N PHE A 384 -6.78 -28.26 1.20
CA PHE A 384 -7.75 -28.00 2.28
C PHE A 384 -8.94 -27.17 1.80
N ASP A 385 -10.13 -27.49 2.30
CA ASP A 385 -11.35 -26.69 2.07
C ASP A 385 -11.30 -25.45 2.98
N LEU A 386 -11.17 -24.26 2.39
CA LEU A 386 -11.03 -23.01 3.17
C LEU A 386 -12.28 -22.68 3.99
N ASN A 387 -13.45 -23.18 3.60
CA ASN A 387 -14.70 -23.00 4.35
C ASN A 387 -14.93 -24.14 5.37
N ARG A 388 -13.88 -24.89 5.73
CA ARG A 388 -13.80 -25.82 6.89
C ARG A 388 -12.59 -25.53 7.79
N ASN A 389 -11.88 -24.42 7.55
CA ASN A 389 -10.55 -24.15 8.09
C ASN A 389 -10.52 -23.04 9.15
N PHE A 390 -11.64 -22.37 9.42
CA PHE A 390 -11.75 -21.36 10.46
C PHE A 390 -12.00 -22.01 11.84
N PRO A 391 -11.52 -21.42 12.95
CA PRO A 391 -11.88 -21.86 14.30
C PRO A 391 -13.39 -21.86 14.55
N ASP A 392 -13.91 -22.98 15.07
CA ASP A 392 -15.34 -23.26 15.20
C ASP A 392 -15.83 -23.18 16.66
N GLN A 393 -17.16 -23.13 16.87
CA GLN A 393 -17.80 -22.99 18.19
C GLN A 393 -18.18 -24.32 18.87
N PHE A 394 -18.46 -25.38 18.11
CA PHE A 394 -18.87 -26.69 18.63
C PHE A 394 -17.79 -27.75 18.42
N VAL A 395 -17.04 -27.68 17.32
CA VAL A 395 -16.03 -28.66 16.91
C VAL A 395 -14.62 -28.08 17.07
N GLN A 396 -13.67 -28.85 17.59
CA GLN A 396 -12.26 -28.45 17.49
C GLN A 396 -11.72 -28.81 16.09
N ILE A 397 -11.62 -27.82 15.20
CA ILE A 397 -10.97 -27.97 13.89
C ILE A 397 -9.49 -28.33 14.10
N THR A 398 -9.06 -29.46 13.53
CA THR A 398 -7.70 -30.01 13.65
C THR A 398 -6.81 -29.72 12.43
N ASP A 399 -7.41 -29.27 11.33
CA ASP A 399 -6.70 -29.02 10.08
C ASP A 399 -5.74 -27.83 10.23
N PRO A 400 -4.53 -27.87 9.65
CA PRO A 400 -3.61 -26.74 9.66
C PRO A 400 -4.27 -25.49 9.07
N THR A 401 -4.20 -24.37 9.78
CA THR A 401 -4.75 -23.10 9.30
C THR A 401 -3.96 -22.62 8.08
N GLN A 402 -4.64 -22.43 6.96
CA GLN A 402 -4.04 -22.11 5.67
C GLN A 402 -3.68 -20.62 5.55
N PRO A 403 -2.72 -20.23 4.68
CA PRO A 403 -2.30 -18.83 4.58
C PRO A 403 -3.44 -17.91 4.12
N GLU A 404 -4.35 -18.39 3.26
CA GLU A 404 -5.55 -17.66 2.86
C GLU A 404 -6.46 -17.36 4.06
N THR A 405 -6.72 -18.38 4.89
CA THR A 405 -7.49 -18.28 6.14
C THR A 405 -6.85 -17.30 7.13
N ILE A 406 -5.53 -17.37 7.31
CA ILE A 406 -4.77 -16.49 8.23
C ILE A 406 -4.86 -15.03 7.78
N ALA A 407 -4.66 -14.77 6.48
CA ALA A 407 -4.74 -13.44 5.89
C ALA A 407 -6.14 -12.82 6.11
N VAL A 408 -7.20 -13.59 5.82
CA VAL A 408 -8.59 -13.15 5.97
C VAL A 408 -8.99 -12.95 7.44
N MET A 409 -8.60 -13.84 8.36
CA MET A 409 -8.82 -13.65 9.80
C MET A 409 -8.12 -12.39 10.36
N SER A 410 -6.92 -12.07 9.85
CA SER A 410 -6.18 -10.86 10.24
C SER A 410 -6.86 -9.59 9.69
N TRP A 411 -7.29 -9.65 8.43
CA TRP A 411 -8.00 -8.57 7.75
C TRP A 411 -9.33 -8.21 8.42
N MET A 412 -10.14 -9.22 8.75
CA MET A 412 -11.42 -9.06 9.46
C MET A 412 -11.27 -8.42 10.86
N LYS A 413 -10.08 -8.48 11.46
CA LYS A 413 -9.76 -7.84 12.74
C LYS A 413 -9.07 -6.46 12.59
N SER A 414 -8.78 -6.04 11.35
CA SER A 414 -8.07 -4.79 11.05
C SER A 414 -9.02 -3.60 10.78
N TYR A 415 -10.22 -3.87 10.28
CA TYR A 415 -11.27 -2.87 9.97
C TYR A 415 -12.55 -3.20 10.75
N PRO A 416 -13.37 -2.21 11.16
CA PRO A 416 -14.63 -2.42 11.88
C PRO A 416 -15.76 -2.85 10.93
N PHE A 417 -15.61 -3.99 10.26
CA PHE A 417 -16.61 -4.54 9.35
C PHE A 417 -17.95 -4.76 10.05
N VAL A 418 -19.03 -4.28 9.42
CA VAL A 418 -20.40 -4.31 9.96
C VAL A 418 -21.23 -5.39 9.27
N LEU A 419 -21.18 -5.43 7.93
CA LEU A 419 -21.92 -6.36 7.10
C LEU A 419 -21.00 -6.96 6.03
N SER A 420 -21.25 -8.22 5.70
CA SER A 420 -20.47 -8.98 4.73
C SER A 420 -21.32 -10.01 3.99
N ALA A 421 -20.86 -10.42 2.82
CA ALA A 421 -21.21 -11.73 2.29
C ALA A 421 -20.03 -12.40 1.57
N ASN A 422 -19.97 -13.72 1.68
CA ASN A 422 -19.11 -14.55 0.84
C ASN A 422 -19.93 -15.17 -0.31
N LEU A 423 -19.31 -15.38 -1.48
CA LEU A 423 -19.98 -15.70 -2.73
C LEU A 423 -19.54 -17.06 -3.29
N HIS A 424 -20.52 -17.92 -3.54
CA HIS A 424 -20.39 -19.35 -3.84
C HIS A 424 -21.16 -19.79 -5.09
N GLY A 425 -20.96 -21.04 -5.49
CA GLY A 425 -21.68 -21.70 -6.57
C GLY A 425 -21.85 -23.20 -6.31
N GLY A 426 -23.00 -23.73 -6.68
CA GLY A 426 -23.43 -25.08 -6.29
C GLY A 426 -24.92 -25.16 -6.02
N SER A 427 -25.54 -24.11 -5.49
CA SER A 427 -27.00 -23.96 -5.42
C SER A 427 -27.45 -22.55 -5.83
N LEU A 428 -28.64 -22.10 -5.42
CA LEU A 428 -29.16 -20.74 -5.67
C LEU A 428 -30.01 -20.28 -4.48
N VAL A 429 -29.35 -19.80 -3.43
CA VAL A 429 -29.94 -19.48 -2.12
C VAL A 429 -29.03 -18.50 -1.35
N VAL A 430 -29.60 -17.69 -0.46
CA VAL A 430 -28.82 -17.01 0.58
C VAL A 430 -28.87 -17.81 1.89
N ASN A 431 -27.73 -18.35 2.24
CA ASN A 431 -27.46 -19.12 3.44
C ASN A 431 -27.07 -18.18 4.60
N TYR A 432 -27.54 -18.44 5.83
CA TYR A 432 -27.28 -17.57 6.98
C TYR A 432 -27.05 -18.31 8.32
N PRO A 433 -26.32 -17.69 9.28
CA PRO A 433 -25.90 -18.32 10.53
C PRO A 433 -27.01 -18.88 11.43
N PHE A 434 -26.77 -20.00 12.14
CA PHE A 434 -25.50 -20.75 12.16
C PHE A 434 -25.42 -21.84 11.08
N ASP A 435 -24.20 -22.07 10.59
CA ASP A 435 -23.83 -23.07 9.60
C ASP A 435 -23.75 -24.50 10.17
N ASP A 436 -23.60 -24.65 11.49
CA ASP A 436 -23.57 -25.94 12.17
C ASP A 436 -24.35 -25.98 13.51
N ASP A 437 -24.51 -27.18 14.08
CA ASP A 437 -25.09 -27.42 15.41
C ASP A 437 -24.22 -28.34 16.29
N GLU A 438 -24.40 -28.26 17.61
CA GLU A 438 -23.68 -29.07 18.62
C GLU A 438 -23.85 -30.60 18.41
N GLN A 439 -24.87 -31.04 17.67
CA GLN A 439 -25.11 -32.45 17.36
C GLN A 439 -24.50 -32.89 16.01
N GLY A 440 -23.99 -31.95 15.20
CA GLY A 440 -23.45 -32.20 13.87
C GLY A 440 -24.51 -32.59 12.83
N LEU A 441 -25.76 -32.14 13.00
CA LEU A 441 -26.92 -32.59 12.21
C LEU A 441 -27.43 -31.54 11.23
N ALA A 442 -28.28 -31.98 10.30
CA ALA A 442 -29.00 -31.07 9.40
C ALA A 442 -30.23 -30.48 10.12
N THR A 443 -30.03 -29.63 11.14
CA THR A 443 -31.12 -29.02 11.92
C THR A 443 -30.98 -27.51 12.07
N TYR A 444 -32.06 -26.83 12.46
CA TYR A 444 -32.12 -25.36 12.45
C TYR A 444 -31.35 -24.75 13.63
N SER A 445 -30.14 -24.27 13.36
CA SER A 445 -29.22 -23.72 14.36
C SER A 445 -29.37 -22.20 14.46
N LYS A 446 -30.16 -21.77 15.45
CA LYS A 446 -30.62 -20.37 15.57
C LYS A 446 -29.57 -19.47 16.25
N SER A 447 -29.04 -18.51 15.50
CA SER A 447 -28.21 -17.42 16.03
C SER A 447 -29.02 -16.39 16.84
N PRO A 448 -28.40 -15.66 17.81
CA PRO A 448 -29.09 -14.61 18.58
C PRO A 448 -29.73 -13.51 17.71
N ASP A 449 -29.11 -13.18 16.57
CA ASP A 449 -29.58 -12.18 15.61
C ASP A 449 -30.30 -12.79 14.38
N ASP A 450 -30.78 -14.03 14.47
CA ASP A 450 -31.49 -14.74 13.39
C ASP A 450 -32.54 -13.88 12.64
N ALA A 451 -33.30 -13.03 13.34
CA ALA A 451 -34.27 -12.14 12.70
C ALA A 451 -33.62 -11.10 11.75
N VAL A 452 -32.43 -10.60 12.11
CA VAL A 452 -31.61 -9.71 11.27
C VAL A 452 -31.05 -10.49 10.09
N PHE A 453 -30.52 -11.69 10.33
CA PHE A 453 -29.99 -12.57 9.29
C PHE A 453 -31.03 -12.94 8.23
N GLN A 454 -32.25 -13.30 8.64
CA GLN A 454 -33.36 -13.51 7.72
C GLN A 454 -33.71 -12.24 6.91
N GLN A 455 -33.67 -11.04 7.52
CA GLN A 455 -33.94 -9.79 6.80
C GLN A 455 -32.86 -9.48 5.74
N ILE A 456 -31.58 -9.60 6.09
CA ILE A 456 -30.48 -9.28 5.16
C ILE A 456 -30.37 -10.33 4.05
N ALA A 457 -30.56 -11.61 4.36
CA ALA A 457 -30.61 -12.68 3.36
C ALA A 457 -31.75 -12.44 2.35
N LEU A 458 -32.95 -12.12 2.87
CA LEU A 458 -34.13 -11.81 2.05
C LEU A 458 -33.92 -10.56 1.18
N SER A 459 -33.13 -9.59 1.64
CA SER A 459 -32.84 -8.37 0.86
C SER A 459 -32.07 -8.64 -0.45
N TYR A 460 -31.26 -9.70 -0.48
CA TYR A 460 -30.55 -10.15 -1.67
C TYR A 460 -31.41 -11.11 -2.50
N SER A 461 -32.01 -12.12 -1.84
CA SER A 461 -32.75 -13.19 -2.55
C SER A 461 -33.98 -12.67 -3.28
N LYS A 462 -34.69 -11.69 -2.69
CA LYS A 462 -35.90 -11.07 -3.24
C LYS A 462 -35.68 -10.37 -4.58
N GLU A 463 -34.50 -9.77 -4.78
CA GLU A 463 -34.20 -9.03 -6.00
C GLU A 463 -33.70 -9.97 -7.11
N ASN A 464 -33.09 -11.11 -6.77
CA ASN A 464 -32.82 -12.19 -7.74
C ASN A 464 -34.09 -13.04 -7.94
N SER A 465 -34.78 -12.77 -9.06
CA SER A 465 -36.08 -13.38 -9.36
C SER A 465 -36.06 -14.90 -9.61
N GLN A 466 -34.90 -15.54 -9.78
CA GLN A 466 -34.79 -17.00 -9.82
C GLN A 466 -34.59 -17.58 -8.42
N MET A 467 -33.70 -16.97 -7.63
CA MET A 467 -33.43 -17.34 -6.24
C MET A 467 -34.70 -17.25 -5.37
N PHE A 468 -35.46 -16.16 -5.48
CA PHE A 468 -36.70 -15.97 -4.71
C PHE A 468 -37.78 -17.05 -4.94
N GLN A 469 -37.77 -17.74 -6.09
CA GLN A 469 -38.68 -18.87 -6.35
C GLN A 469 -38.37 -20.10 -5.50
N GLY A 470 -37.18 -20.14 -4.87
CA GLY A 470 -36.78 -21.16 -3.92
C GLY A 470 -36.53 -22.54 -4.51
N ARG A 471 -36.33 -22.68 -5.82
CA ARG A 471 -36.10 -23.97 -6.49
C ARG A 471 -34.89 -23.88 -7.43
N PRO A 472 -33.66 -23.99 -6.89
CA PRO A 472 -32.41 -23.69 -7.58
C PRO A 472 -32.30 -24.31 -8.98
N CYS A 473 -32.27 -25.64 -9.06
CA CYS A 473 -32.08 -26.36 -10.30
C CYS A 473 -32.82 -27.70 -10.24
N LYS A 474 -34.11 -27.64 -10.64
CA LYS A 474 -35.11 -28.73 -10.62
C LYS A 474 -34.65 -30.06 -11.25
N ASN A 475 -33.62 -30.03 -12.10
CA ASN A 475 -33.10 -31.20 -12.82
C ASN A 475 -31.80 -31.77 -12.19
N MET A 476 -31.13 -31.03 -11.30
CA MET A 476 -29.84 -31.39 -10.72
C MET A 476 -29.99 -31.70 -9.23
N TYR A 477 -30.62 -30.79 -8.47
CA TYR A 477 -30.95 -30.98 -7.06
C TYR A 477 -32.49 -30.88 -6.88
N PRO A 478 -33.26 -31.90 -7.32
CA PRO A 478 -34.72 -31.85 -7.35
C PRO A 478 -35.39 -31.77 -5.96
N ASN A 479 -34.62 -32.07 -4.91
CA ASN A 479 -35.06 -32.05 -3.51
C ASN A 479 -34.86 -30.68 -2.84
N GLU A 480 -34.07 -29.77 -3.44
CA GLU A 480 -33.83 -28.45 -2.85
C GLU A 480 -35.05 -27.54 -2.98
N TYR A 481 -35.56 -27.09 -1.84
CA TYR A 481 -36.61 -26.10 -1.75
C TYR A 481 -36.37 -25.13 -0.59
N PHE A 482 -36.00 -23.90 -0.92
CA PHE A 482 -35.65 -22.84 0.03
C PHE A 482 -36.71 -21.73 -0.03
N PRO A 483 -37.66 -21.66 0.93
CA PRO A 483 -38.73 -20.65 0.89
C PRO A 483 -38.17 -19.23 0.78
N HIS A 484 -38.62 -18.49 -0.25
CA HIS A 484 -38.13 -17.13 -0.58
C HIS A 484 -36.63 -17.04 -0.93
N GLY A 485 -35.98 -18.16 -1.25
CA GLY A 485 -34.58 -18.17 -1.65
C GLY A 485 -33.58 -17.96 -0.50
N ILE A 486 -33.97 -18.26 0.74
CA ILE A 486 -33.09 -18.19 1.91
C ILE A 486 -33.10 -19.50 2.71
N THR A 487 -32.00 -19.81 3.40
CA THR A 487 -31.90 -20.95 4.33
C THR A 487 -30.98 -20.63 5.51
N ASN A 488 -31.28 -21.19 6.69
CA ASN A 488 -30.27 -21.36 7.72
C ASN A 488 -29.29 -22.46 7.28
N GLY A 489 -27.99 -22.29 7.55
CA GLY A 489 -26.95 -23.20 7.05
C GLY A 489 -27.06 -24.61 7.61
N ALA A 490 -27.03 -24.77 8.93
CA ALA A 490 -27.21 -26.07 9.57
C ALA A 490 -28.52 -26.75 9.14
N SER A 491 -29.60 -25.98 8.93
CA SER A 491 -30.89 -26.51 8.45
C SER A 491 -30.87 -27.01 7.00
N TRP A 492 -29.85 -26.67 6.20
CA TRP A 492 -29.60 -27.23 4.87
C TRP A 492 -28.64 -28.41 4.98
N TYR A 493 -27.45 -28.20 5.56
CA TYR A 493 -26.50 -29.23 5.97
C TYR A 493 -25.45 -28.65 6.94
N ASN A 494 -24.91 -29.48 7.84
CA ASN A 494 -23.97 -29.05 8.88
C ASN A 494 -22.58 -28.68 8.31
N VAL A 495 -22.10 -27.47 8.62
CA VAL A 495 -20.85 -26.88 8.08
C VAL A 495 -19.96 -26.33 9.23
N PRO A 496 -19.17 -27.17 9.89
CA PRO A 496 -18.28 -26.73 10.97
C PRO A 496 -17.01 -26.09 10.38
N GLY A 497 -16.49 -25.07 11.04
CA GLY A 497 -15.28 -24.35 10.64
C GLY A 497 -15.47 -23.40 9.45
N GLY A 498 -16.71 -22.94 9.24
CA GLY A 498 -17.07 -21.99 8.19
C GLY A 498 -16.64 -20.55 8.48
N MET A 499 -16.34 -19.80 7.42
CA MET A 499 -15.95 -18.39 7.51
C MET A 499 -17.11 -17.50 7.99
N GLN A 500 -18.33 -17.80 7.55
CA GLN A 500 -19.55 -17.05 7.83
C GLN A 500 -19.77 -16.87 9.34
N ASP A 501 -19.72 -17.97 10.09
CA ASP A 501 -20.00 -17.97 11.52
C ASP A 501 -18.80 -17.42 12.32
N TRP A 502 -17.57 -17.64 11.86
CA TRP A 502 -16.37 -17.05 12.46
C TRP A 502 -16.45 -15.52 12.49
N ASN A 503 -16.95 -14.87 11.43
CA ASN A 503 -17.15 -13.42 11.40
C ASN A 503 -18.01 -12.95 12.60
N TYR A 504 -19.19 -13.55 12.74
CA TYR A 504 -20.19 -13.17 13.74
C TYR A 504 -19.75 -13.50 15.18
N LEU A 505 -18.95 -14.55 15.36
CA LEU A 505 -18.46 -14.98 16.67
C LEU A 505 -17.18 -14.25 17.12
N GLN A 506 -16.33 -13.80 16.20
CA GLN A 506 -14.99 -13.27 16.48
C GLN A 506 -14.82 -11.77 16.18
N THR A 507 -15.83 -11.12 15.59
CA THR A 507 -15.83 -9.70 15.23
C THR A 507 -17.22 -9.07 15.44
N ASN A 508 -17.43 -7.82 15.01
CA ASN A 508 -18.76 -7.20 14.95
C ASN A 508 -19.52 -7.51 13.64
N CYS A 509 -18.90 -8.25 12.70
CA CYS A 509 -19.36 -8.37 11.33
C CYS A 509 -20.41 -9.46 11.15
N PHE A 510 -21.54 -9.10 10.55
CA PHE A 510 -22.59 -10.04 10.18
C PHE A 510 -22.32 -10.53 8.77
N GLU A 511 -22.03 -11.82 8.58
CA GLU A 511 -21.78 -12.42 7.26
C GLU A 511 -22.89 -13.40 6.86
N VAL A 512 -23.19 -13.47 5.57
CA VAL A 512 -24.04 -14.50 4.95
C VAL A 512 -23.31 -15.13 3.76
N THR A 513 -23.68 -16.35 3.42
CA THR A 513 -23.13 -17.12 2.30
C THR A 513 -24.11 -17.07 1.14
N ILE A 514 -23.69 -16.64 -0.05
CA ILE A 514 -24.58 -16.45 -1.21
C ILE A 514 -24.21 -17.45 -2.31
N GLU A 515 -25.08 -18.43 -2.52
CA GLU A 515 -25.00 -19.38 -3.64
C GLU A 515 -25.60 -18.74 -4.89
N LEU A 516 -24.77 -18.46 -5.91
CA LEU A 516 -25.13 -17.63 -7.05
C LEU A 516 -25.71 -18.39 -8.26
N GLY A 517 -25.61 -19.72 -8.26
CA GLY A 517 -26.07 -20.59 -9.34
C GLY A 517 -25.54 -22.01 -9.21
N CYS A 518 -26.32 -23.00 -9.66
CA CYS A 518 -25.96 -24.42 -9.52
C CYS A 518 -24.79 -24.87 -10.39
N VAL A 519 -24.46 -24.12 -11.46
CA VAL A 519 -23.28 -24.37 -12.28
C VAL A 519 -22.13 -23.55 -11.68
N LYS A 520 -21.15 -24.24 -11.09
CA LYS A 520 -20.05 -23.62 -10.34
C LYS A 520 -19.16 -22.75 -11.24
N TYR A 521 -18.81 -23.29 -12.39
CA TYR A 521 -18.00 -22.65 -13.44
C TYR A 521 -18.81 -22.66 -14.74
N PRO A 522 -19.75 -21.72 -14.94
CA PRO A 522 -20.54 -21.64 -16.17
C PRO A 522 -19.68 -21.20 -17.34
N PHE A 523 -20.22 -21.29 -18.57
CA PHE A 523 -19.49 -20.79 -19.73
C PHE A 523 -19.50 -19.26 -19.78
N GLU A 524 -18.43 -18.66 -20.32
CA GLU A 524 -18.24 -17.20 -20.45
C GLU A 524 -19.50 -16.46 -20.94
N LYS A 525 -20.12 -17.00 -22.00
CA LYS A 525 -21.36 -16.51 -22.62
C LYS A 525 -22.55 -16.32 -21.66
N GLU A 526 -22.50 -16.90 -20.46
CA GLU A 526 -23.55 -16.86 -19.44
C GLU A 526 -23.29 -15.77 -18.38
N LEU A 527 -22.06 -15.24 -18.26
CA LEU A 527 -21.68 -14.19 -17.31
C LEU A 527 -22.56 -12.92 -17.40
N PRO A 528 -22.92 -12.38 -18.59
CA PRO A 528 -23.79 -11.20 -18.66
C PRO A 528 -25.19 -11.43 -18.05
N ASN A 529 -25.67 -12.68 -18.09
CA ASN A 529 -26.95 -13.08 -17.53
C ASN A 529 -26.86 -13.27 -16.00
N PHE A 530 -25.74 -13.78 -15.48
CA PHE A 530 -25.46 -13.78 -14.04
C PHE A 530 -25.34 -12.36 -13.49
N TRP A 531 -24.70 -11.44 -14.22
CA TRP A 531 -24.61 -10.02 -13.84
C TRP A 531 -25.99 -9.39 -13.72
N GLU A 532 -26.83 -9.43 -14.77
CA GLU A 532 -28.12 -8.72 -14.71
C GLU A 532 -29.10 -9.32 -13.69
N GLN A 533 -29.00 -10.63 -13.39
CA GLN A 533 -29.79 -11.26 -12.31
C GLN A 533 -29.36 -10.85 -10.89
N ASN A 534 -28.09 -10.50 -10.68
CA ASN A 534 -27.52 -10.28 -9.34
C ASN A 534 -27.10 -8.83 -9.06
N ARG A 535 -26.92 -7.98 -10.08
CA ARG A 535 -26.56 -6.55 -9.96
C ARG A 535 -27.47 -5.82 -8.96
N ARG A 536 -28.78 -6.04 -9.03
CA ARG A 536 -29.73 -5.40 -8.11
C ARG A 536 -29.55 -5.90 -6.67
N SER A 537 -29.44 -7.21 -6.50
CA SER A 537 -29.23 -7.87 -5.21
C SER A 537 -27.95 -7.40 -4.52
N LEU A 538 -26.84 -7.31 -5.27
CA LEU A 538 -25.54 -6.85 -4.78
C LEU A 538 -25.63 -5.43 -4.17
N ILE A 539 -26.31 -4.51 -4.85
CA ILE A 539 -26.53 -3.13 -4.41
C ILE A 539 -27.51 -3.05 -3.22
N GLN A 540 -28.62 -3.81 -3.24
CA GLN A 540 -29.61 -3.77 -2.15
C GLN A 540 -29.10 -4.43 -0.85
N PHE A 541 -28.22 -5.42 -0.97
CA PHE A 541 -27.57 -6.04 0.18
C PHE A 541 -26.53 -5.11 0.82
N MET A 542 -25.67 -4.45 0.04
CA MET A 542 -24.77 -3.40 0.56
C MET A 542 -25.54 -2.33 1.35
N LYS A 543 -26.71 -1.91 0.84
CA LYS A 543 -27.60 -0.96 1.53
C LYS A 543 -28.21 -1.45 2.85
N GLN A 544 -28.09 -2.74 3.21
CA GLN A 544 -28.48 -3.22 4.54
C GLN A 544 -27.51 -2.80 5.65
N VAL A 545 -26.26 -2.43 5.31
CA VAL A 545 -25.28 -1.96 6.30
C VAL A 545 -25.73 -0.65 6.99
N HIS A 546 -26.62 0.09 6.32
CA HIS A 546 -27.24 1.32 6.81
C HIS A 546 -28.59 1.10 7.52
N GLN A 547 -28.81 -0.05 8.16
CA GLN A 547 -30.04 -0.35 8.92
C GLN A 547 -29.77 -0.49 10.44
N GLY A 548 -30.83 -0.48 11.25
CA GLY A 548 -30.73 -0.66 12.71
C GLY A 548 -30.37 0.62 13.47
N VAL A 549 -29.23 0.62 14.15
CA VAL A 549 -28.74 1.73 14.99
C VAL A 549 -27.25 1.95 14.75
N LYS A 550 -26.80 3.21 14.63
CA LYS A 550 -25.37 3.56 14.68
C LYS A 550 -25.14 4.76 15.61
N GLY A 551 -23.90 5.09 15.93
CA GLY A 551 -23.60 6.27 16.75
C GLY A 551 -22.29 6.14 17.52
N PHE A 552 -22.11 7.01 18.51
CA PHE A 552 -20.87 7.14 19.28
C PHE A 552 -21.08 6.90 20.78
N VAL A 553 -20.16 6.18 21.42
CA VAL A 553 -20.03 6.13 22.89
C VAL A 553 -18.93 7.09 23.31
N LEU A 554 -19.30 8.13 24.05
CA LEU A 554 -18.44 9.24 24.42
C LEU A 554 -18.15 9.27 25.93
N ASP A 555 -16.99 9.78 26.33
CA ASP A 555 -16.69 10.14 27.72
C ASP A 555 -17.35 11.48 28.08
N ALA A 556 -18.06 11.53 29.21
CA ALA A 556 -18.68 12.75 29.72
C ALA A 556 -17.70 13.87 30.13
N THR A 557 -16.40 13.59 30.24
CA THR A 557 -15.39 14.52 30.78
C THR A 557 -14.57 15.25 29.71
N ASP A 558 -14.20 14.59 28.61
CA ASP A 558 -13.48 15.21 27.48
C ASP A 558 -14.26 15.20 26.15
N GLY A 559 -15.44 14.56 26.13
CA GLY A 559 -16.33 14.47 24.96
C GLY A 559 -15.87 13.50 23.87
N ARG A 560 -14.80 12.72 24.10
CA ARG A 560 -14.20 11.86 23.07
C ARG A 560 -14.79 10.46 23.03
N GLY A 561 -14.63 9.82 21.88
CA GLY A 561 -14.98 8.42 21.68
C GLY A 561 -14.23 7.45 22.59
N ILE A 562 -14.96 6.51 23.16
CA ILE A 562 -14.43 5.41 23.96
C ILE A 562 -14.28 4.19 23.04
N LEU A 563 -13.05 3.85 22.66
CA LEU A 563 -12.70 2.61 21.96
C LEU A 563 -13.03 1.37 22.81
N ASN A 564 -13.53 0.31 22.17
CA ASN A 564 -13.87 -0.97 22.80
C ASN A 564 -14.84 -0.84 24.00
N ALA A 565 -15.79 0.08 23.88
CA ALA A 565 -17.02 0.10 24.67
C ALA A 565 -17.99 -0.95 24.11
N THR A 566 -18.72 -1.62 24.98
CA THR A 566 -19.67 -2.69 24.63
C THR A 566 -21.08 -2.14 24.52
N ILE A 567 -21.71 -2.37 23.37
CA ILE A 567 -23.13 -2.13 23.11
C ILE A 567 -23.88 -3.46 23.26
N SER A 568 -24.79 -3.53 24.23
CA SER A 568 -25.65 -4.68 24.48
C SER A 568 -27.11 -4.32 24.23
N VAL A 569 -27.81 -5.13 23.44
CA VAL A 569 -29.24 -5.00 23.20
C VAL A 569 -29.97 -5.97 24.12
N ALA A 570 -30.98 -5.50 24.85
CA ALA A 570 -31.79 -6.39 25.69
C ALA A 570 -32.41 -7.53 24.86
N GLU A 571 -32.45 -8.72 25.44
CA GLU A 571 -33.00 -9.95 24.85
C GLU A 571 -32.23 -10.53 23.64
N ILE A 572 -31.17 -9.86 23.14
CA ILE A 572 -30.28 -10.39 22.10
C ILE A 572 -28.88 -10.66 22.68
N ASN A 573 -28.53 -11.94 22.83
CA ASN A 573 -27.27 -12.37 23.46
C ASN A 573 -26.06 -12.39 22.50
N HIS A 574 -25.85 -11.29 21.77
CA HIS A 574 -24.64 -11.03 20.99
C HIS A 574 -24.36 -9.51 21.04
N PRO A 575 -23.38 -9.03 21.82
CA PRO A 575 -23.04 -7.61 21.90
C PRO A 575 -22.07 -7.21 20.77
N VAL A 576 -22.01 -5.91 20.44
CA VAL A 576 -20.99 -5.33 19.54
C VAL A 576 -20.10 -4.33 20.27
N THR A 577 -18.96 -4.01 19.66
CA THR A 577 -17.92 -3.14 20.23
C THR A 577 -17.70 -1.88 19.41
N THR A 578 -17.29 -0.78 20.06
CA THR A 578 -16.92 0.46 19.37
C THR A 578 -15.49 0.42 18.80
N TYR A 579 -15.28 1.11 17.68
CA TYR A 579 -13.98 1.28 17.05
C TYR A 579 -13.22 2.52 17.58
N LYS A 580 -12.13 2.91 16.89
CA LYS A 580 -11.13 3.89 17.32
C LYS A 580 -11.68 5.26 17.69
N THR A 581 -12.82 5.68 17.13
CA THR A 581 -13.44 6.99 17.45
C THR A 581 -14.67 6.88 18.33
N GLY A 582 -14.85 5.73 19.01
CA GLY A 582 -16.00 5.43 19.87
C GLY A 582 -17.28 5.14 19.09
N ASP A 583 -17.20 5.07 17.77
CA ASP A 583 -18.26 4.73 16.84
C ASP A 583 -18.62 3.24 16.86
N TYR A 584 -19.90 2.96 16.67
CA TYR A 584 -20.44 1.62 16.49
C TYR A 584 -21.60 1.62 15.49
N TRP A 585 -21.87 0.43 14.96
CA TRP A 585 -23.04 0.09 14.16
C TRP A 585 -23.63 -1.20 14.73
N ARG A 586 -24.95 -1.28 14.78
CA ARG A 586 -25.68 -2.45 15.23
C ARG A 586 -26.92 -2.64 14.36
N LEU A 587 -26.81 -3.60 13.45
CA LEU A 587 -27.92 -4.06 12.63
C LEU A 587 -29.03 -4.63 13.54
N LEU A 588 -30.26 -4.20 13.30
CA LEU A 588 -31.47 -4.60 14.01
C LEU A 588 -32.66 -4.50 13.06
N VAL A 589 -33.63 -5.42 13.17
CA VAL A 589 -34.91 -5.33 12.47
C VAL A 589 -35.77 -4.20 13.06
N PRO A 590 -36.78 -3.66 12.33
CA PRO A 590 -37.68 -2.64 12.86
C PRO A 590 -38.37 -3.08 14.16
N GLY A 591 -38.27 -2.28 15.22
CA GLY A 591 -38.67 -2.69 16.57
C GLY A 591 -38.26 -1.68 17.64
N THR A 592 -38.68 -1.89 18.89
CA THR A 592 -38.27 -1.05 20.03
C THR A 592 -37.40 -1.84 20.98
N TYR A 593 -36.17 -1.35 21.19
CA TYR A 593 -35.11 -2.04 21.90
C TYR A 593 -34.63 -1.22 23.09
N LYS A 594 -34.15 -1.91 24.13
CA LYS A 594 -33.47 -1.32 25.28
C LYS A 594 -31.97 -1.56 25.14
N ILE A 595 -31.25 -0.55 24.65
CA ILE A 595 -29.83 -0.64 24.27
C ILE A 595 -28.98 -0.02 25.39
N THR A 596 -27.95 -0.72 25.83
CA THR A 596 -27.03 -0.28 26.89
C THR A 596 -25.62 -0.17 26.36
N ALA A 597 -25.01 1.01 26.50
CA ALA A 597 -23.57 1.19 26.32
C ALA A 597 -22.85 1.06 27.67
N SER A 598 -21.73 0.35 27.67
CA SER A 598 -20.90 0.11 28.85
C SER A 598 -19.41 0.11 28.49
N ALA A 599 -18.54 0.49 29.42
CA ALA A 599 -17.10 0.49 29.20
C ALA A 599 -16.36 0.29 30.53
N ARG A 600 -15.16 -0.30 30.48
CA ARG A 600 -14.36 -0.58 31.69
C ARG A 600 -13.99 0.74 32.40
N GLY A 601 -14.45 0.89 33.65
CA GLY A 601 -14.23 2.10 34.45
C GLY A 601 -15.29 3.19 34.28
N TYR A 602 -16.40 2.90 33.58
CA TYR A 602 -17.52 3.82 33.39
C TYR A 602 -18.82 3.22 33.90
N ASN A 603 -19.72 4.10 34.35
CA ASN A 603 -21.10 3.75 34.67
C ASN A 603 -21.86 3.50 33.36
N PRO A 604 -22.53 2.35 33.19
CA PRO A 604 -23.26 2.03 31.97
C PRO A 604 -24.50 2.94 31.81
N VAL A 605 -24.88 3.22 30.56
CA VAL A 605 -26.04 4.05 30.23
C VAL A 605 -26.95 3.29 29.28
N THR A 606 -28.24 3.19 29.65
CA THR A 606 -29.28 2.51 28.87
C THR A 606 -30.24 3.52 28.25
N LYS A 607 -30.63 3.28 27.00
CA LYS A 607 -31.65 4.06 26.26
C LYS A 607 -32.67 3.12 25.63
N ASN A 608 -33.91 3.58 25.54
CA ASN A 608 -34.93 2.92 24.70
C ASN A 608 -34.87 3.55 23.30
N VAL A 609 -34.85 2.73 22.26
CA VAL A 609 -34.64 3.12 20.85
C VAL A 609 -35.64 2.39 19.97
N THR A 610 -36.36 3.13 19.12
CA THR A 610 -37.35 2.55 18.18
C THR A 610 -36.83 2.60 16.75
N VAL A 611 -36.25 1.50 16.28
CA VAL A 611 -35.74 1.28 14.92
C VAL A 611 -36.90 1.26 13.92
N LYS A 612 -36.69 1.90 12.77
CA LYS A 612 -37.65 1.98 11.66
C LYS A 612 -37.25 1.04 10.52
N SER A 613 -38.14 0.90 9.53
CA SER A 613 -37.86 0.25 8.23
C SER A 613 -37.03 1.09 7.26
N GLU A 614 -36.69 2.33 7.65
CA GLU A 614 -36.01 3.31 6.80
C GLU A 614 -34.74 3.82 7.50
N GLY A 615 -33.66 3.05 7.41
CA GLY A 615 -32.31 3.48 7.76
C GLY A 615 -31.93 3.38 9.24
N ALA A 616 -30.63 3.43 9.49
CA ALA A 616 -30.03 3.35 10.81
C ALA A 616 -30.28 4.63 11.61
N ILE A 617 -30.78 4.49 12.83
CA ILE A 617 -31.03 5.62 13.73
C ILE A 617 -29.74 5.97 14.48
N GLN A 618 -29.35 7.24 14.48
CA GLN A 618 -28.18 7.69 15.23
C GLN A 618 -28.49 7.81 16.73
N VAL A 619 -27.78 7.06 17.58
CA VAL A 619 -27.94 7.06 19.03
C VAL A 619 -26.58 7.15 19.72
N ASN A 620 -26.20 8.35 20.13
CA ASN A 620 -24.97 8.53 20.89
C ASN A 620 -25.21 8.24 22.39
N PHE A 621 -24.24 7.64 23.06
CA PHE A 621 -24.19 7.43 24.50
C PHE A 621 -23.08 8.29 25.11
N THR A 622 -23.24 8.73 26.35
CA THR A 622 -22.24 9.54 27.06
C THR A 622 -22.07 8.96 28.45
N LEU A 623 -20.92 8.36 28.72
CA LEU A 623 -20.66 7.57 29.92
C LEU A 623 -19.85 8.38 30.93
N VAL A 624 -20.20 8.26 32.22
CA VAL A 624 -19.51 8.94 33.33
C VAL A 624 -18.58 7.94 34.01
N ARG A 625 -17.32 8.34 34.25
CA ARG A 625 -16.31 7.50 34.94
C ARG A 625 -16.77 7.12 36.35
N SER A 626 -16.55 5.86 36.74
CA SER A 626 -16.96 5.32 38.05
C SER A 626 -16.03 5.79 39.18
N SER A 627 -16.58 6.35 40.25
CA SER A 627 -15.81 6.99 41.33
C SER A 627 -15.32 6.00 42.39
N THR A 628 -14.14 5.41 42.19
CA THR A 628 -13.41 4.61 43.20
C THR A 628 -11.90 4.93 43.19
N ASP A 629 -11.31 4.93 44.39
CA ASP A 629 -9.88 5.16 44.77
C ASP A 629 -9.45 6.57 45.22
N SER A 630 -10.02 7.06 46.32
CA SER A 630 -9.47 8.24 47.03
C SER A 630 -9.84 8.34 48.52
N ASN A 631 -9.60 7.28 49.32
CA ASN A 631 -9.40 7.37 50.78
C ASN A 631 -8.97 6.04 51.44
N ASN A 632 -7.68 5.68 51.35
CA ASN A 632 -6.96 4.97 52.42
C ASN A 632 -5.46 4.80 52.08
N GLU A 633 -4.63 5.74 52.53
CA GLU A 633 -3.67 5.46 53.59
C GLU A 633 -3.05 6.76 54.12
N SER A 634 -2.70 6.80 55.41
CA SER A 634 -1.99 7.93 55.99
C SER A 634 -1.16 7.54 57.21
N LYS A 635 0.19 7.67 57.10
CA LYS A 635 1.14 8.20 58.12
C LYS A 635 2.59 7.79 57.82
N LYS A 636 3.53 8.65 58.25
CA LYS A 636 5.01 8.56 58.15
C LYS A 636 5.54 8.81 56.71
N GLY A 637 6.66 9.52 56.50
CA GLY A 637 7.56 10.23 57.42
C GLY A 637 8.17 11.50 56.80
N LYS A 638 8.94 12.29 57.57
CA LYS A 638 9.50 13.59 57.16
C LYS A 638 10.99 13.52 56.80
N GLY A 639 11.41 14.39 55.87
CA GLY A 639 12.80 14.85 55.68
C GLY A 639 13.30 14.67 54.23
N ALA A 640 14.19 15.49 53.69
CA ALA A 640 14.64 16.84 54.09
C ALA A 640 15.27 17.53 52.85
N SER A 641 15.31 18.87 52.79
CA SER A 641 15.73 19.62 51.60
C SER A 641 17.14 20.23 51.70
N THR A 642 17.97 20.03 50.67
CA THR A 642 19.17 20.83 50.37
C THR A 642 19.37 20.91 48.86
N SER A 643 20.03 21.97 48.37
CA SER A 643 20.03 22.40 46.96
C SER A 643 21.44 22.70 46.42
N THR A 644 21.53 22.90 45.10
CA THR A 644 22.69 23.44 44.32
C THR A 644 23.98 22.58 44.30
N SER A 645 24.78 22.55 43.23
CA SER A 645 24.62 22.94 41.80
C SER A 645 25.85 22.49 41.00
N GLY A 646 25.72 22.05 39.74
CA GLY A 646 26.87 21.82 38.85
C GLY A 646 26.54 20.96 37.64
N ALA A 647 26.73 21.49 36.43
CA ALA A 647 26.22 20.89 35.19
C ALA A 647 27.09 19.76 34.61
N SER A 648 26.42 18.68 34.20
CA SER A 648 26.74 17.87 33.02
C SER A 648 25.45 17.14 32.64
N ASP A 649 25.07 17.14 31.36
CA ASP A 649 23.85 16.47 30.90
C ASP A 649 23.85 14.96 31.26
N PRO A 650 22.81 14.42 31.92
CA PRO A 650 22.78 13.01 32.33
C PRO A 650 22.85 12.07 31.13
N THR A 651 22.03 12.33 30.10
CA THR A 651 21.94 11.53 28.88
C THR A 651 23.26 11.44 28.14
N THR A 652 24.03 12.53 28.05
CA THR A 652 25.36 12.53 27.44
C THR A 652 26.33 11.64 28.23
N LYS A 653 26.31 11.71 29.58
CA LYS A 653 27.16 10.87 30.44
C LYS A 653 26.77 9.40 30.43
N GLU A 654 25.48 9.10 30.38
CA GLU A 654 24.95 7.74 30.26
C GLU A 654 25.33 7.15 28.89
N PHE A 655 25.25 7.93 27.82
CA PHE A 655 25.69 7.51 26.48
C PHE A 655 27.21 7.30 26.40
N GLU A 656 28.04 8.23 26.91
CA GLU A 656 29.49 8.06 26.99
C GLU A 656 29.88 6.83 27.85
N THR A 657 29.17 6.58 28.94
CA THR A 657 29.39 5.40 29.79
C THR A 657 28.97 4.12 29.07
N LEU A 658 27.83 4.11 28.37
CA LEU A 658 27.36 2.96 27.59
C LEU A 658 28.32 2.61 26.44
N ILE A 659 28.78 3.62 25.68
CA ILE A 659 29.80 3.42 24.63
C ILE A 659 31.08 2.85 25.25
N LYS A 660 31.51 3.34 26.41
CA LYS A 660 32.72 2.86 27.10
C LYS A 660 32.58 1.45 27.66
N ASP A 661 31.41 1.09 28.22
CA ASP A 661 31.11 -0.24 28.74
C ASP A 661 30.96 -1.27 27.60
N LEU A 662 30.42 -0.87 26.43
CA LEU A 662 30.37 -1.71 25.23
C LEU A 662 31.74 -1.85 24.54
N SER A 663 32.61 -0.83 24.63
CA SER A 663 33.95 -0.81 24.01
C SER A 663 35.04 -1.45 24.88
N ALA A 664 34.68 -2.04 26.02
CA ALA A 664 35.59 -2.83 26.85
C ALA A 664 35.71 -4.27 26.32
N GLU A 665 36.86 -4.93 26.51
CA GLU A 665 36.97 -6.37 26.25
C GLU A 665 35.92 -7.13 27.08
N ASN A 666 35.10 -7.94 26.40
CA ASN A 666 33.94 -8.65 26.95
C ASN A 666 32.79 -7.75 27.45
N GLY A 667 32.74 -6.48 27.04
CA GLY A 667 31.70 -5.51 27.43
C GLY A 667 30.27 -5.97 27.11
N LEU A 668 30.06 -6.44 25.87
CA LEU A 668 28.77 -7.01 25.42
C LEU A 668 28.38 -8.27 26.21
N GLU A 669 29.34 -9.16 26.50
CA GLU A 669 29.11 -10.38 27.28
C GLU A 669 28.76 -10.04 28.73
N SER A 670 29.43 -9.04 29.34
CA SER A 670 29.10 -8.51 30.67
C SER A 670 27.71 -7.86 30.72
N LEU A 671 27.27 -7.20 29.66
CA LEU A 671 25.92 -6.62 29.57
C LEU A 671 24.84 -7.73 29.57
N MET A 672 25.07 -8.83 28.82
CA MET A 672 24.15 -9.97 28.77
C MET A 672 24.20 -10.85 30.03
N LEU A 673 25.37 -11.06 30.62
CA LEU A 673 25.52 -11.86 31.85
C LEU A 673 24.86 -11.21 33.08
N ARG A 674 24.64 -9.89 33.07
CA ARG A 674 23.92 -9.16 34.13
C ARG A 674 22.42 -9.44 34.20
N SER A 675 21.79 -9.99 33.16
CA SER A 675 20.32 -10.15 33.10
C SER A 675 19.81 -11.56 33.44
N ALA A 676 20.56 -12.63 33.13
CA ALA A 676 20.14 -14.01 33.44
C ALA A 676 21.31 -15.00 33.60
N SER A 677 21.72 -15.27 34.84
CA SER A 677 22.84 -16.18 35.20
C SER A 677 22.59 -17.69 34.97
N ASN A 678 21.66 -18.05 34.08
CA ASN A 678 21.32 -19.43 33.70
C ASN A 678 21.03 -19.62 32.18
N LEU A 679 21.16 -18.57 31.35
CA LEU A 679 20.66 -18.60 29.96
C LEU A 679 21.70 -19.04 28.89
N ALA A 680 22.97 -19.24 29.25
CA ALA A 680 24.04 -19.56 28.30
C ALA A 680 23.80 -20.86 27.49
N LEU A 681 22.99 -21.80 28.00
CA LEU A 681 22.58 -23.04 27.33
C LEU A 681 21.34 -22.90 26.43
N ALA A 682 20.64 -21.76 26.45
CA ALA A 682 19.38 -21.56 25.73
C ALA A 682 19.49 -20.64 24.49
N LEU A 683 20.64 -19.98 24.30
CA LEU A 683 20.94 -19.11 23.16
C LEU A 683 21.51 -19.87 21.96
N TYR A 684 22.31 -20.91 22.18
CA TYR A 684 22.92 -21.72 21.12
C TYR A 684 22.09 -22.97 20.84
N ARG A 685 20.86 -22.75 20.35
CA ARG A 685 19.96 -23.79 19.85
C ARG A 685 19.41 -23.40 18.49
N TYR A 686 18.86 -24.36 17.76
CA TYR A 686 17.94 -24.03 16.67
C TYR A 686 16.65 -23.43 17.24
N HIS A 687 16.30 -22.26 16.74
CA HIS A 687 15.08 -21.54 17.08
C HIS A 687 13.96 -21.94 16.12
N SER A 688 12.74 -22.14 16.62
CA SER A 688 11.56 -22.19 15.76
C SER A 688 11.29 -20.80 15.17
N TYR A 689 10.54 -20.72 14.07
CA TYR A 689 10.11 -19.43 13.51
C TYR A 689 9.40 -18.55 14.55
N LYS A 690 8.63 -19.16 15.46
CA LYS A 690 7.98 -18.47 16.59
C LYS A 690 9.01 -17.89 17.56
N ASP A 691 9.97 -18.70 18.02
CA ASP A 691 11.05 -18.24 18.93
C ASP A 691 11.82 -17.06 18.30
N LEU A 692 12.11 -17.16 17.00
CA LEU A 692 12.84 -16.15 16.24
C LEU A 692 12.03 -14.86 16.08
N SER A 693 10.73 -14.95 15.77
CA SER A 693 9.84 -13.80 15.66
C SER A 693 9.68 -13.05 17.00
N GLU A 694 9.53 -13.79 18.10
CA GLU A 694 9.46 -13.23 19.45
C GLU A 694 10.80 -12.60 19.88
N PHE A 695 11.93 -13.24 19.57
CA PHE A 695 13.28 -12.70 19.83
C PHE A 695 13.56 -11.42 19.03
N LEU A 696 13.27 -11.41 17.72
CA LEU A 696 13.48 -10.24 16.86
C LEU A 696 12.58 -9.07 17.28
N ARG A 697 11.31 -9.30 17.61
CA ARG A 697 10.45 -8.28 18.23
C ARG A 697 11.03 -7.77 19.56
N GLY A 698 11.59 -8.67 20.36
CA GLY A 698 12.33 -8.32 21.56
C GLY A 698 13.51 -7.38 21.28
N LEU A 699 14.33 -7.65 20.27
CA LEU A 699 15.43 -6.77 19.87
C LEU A 699 14.92 -5.41 19.37
N VAL A 700 13.92 -5.38 18.48
CA VAL A 700 13.31 -4.14 17.96
C VAL A 700 12.81 -3.24 19.09
N MET A 701 12.12 -3.79 20.10
CA MET A 701 11.63 -3.01 21.24
C MET A 701 12.73 -2.53 22.20
N ASN A 702 13.83 -3.29 22.35
CA ASN A 702 14.93 -2.91 23.27
C ASN A 702 15.98 -2.00 22.62
N TYR A 703 16.16 -2.08 21.29
CA TYR A 703 17.18 -1.32 20.55
C TYR A 703 16.60 -0.61 19.31
N PRO A 704 15.48 0.13 19.40
CA PRO A 704 14.74 0.64 18.24
C PRO A 704 15.54 1.59 17.33
N HIS A 705 16.59 2.23 17.85
CA HIS A 705 17.49 3.09 17.08
C HIS A 705 18.60 2.34 16.33
N ILE A 706 18.82 1.07 16.63
CA ILE A 706 19.86 0.21 16.04
C ILE A 706 19.22 -0.85 15.14
N THR A 707 18.23 -1.57 15.67
CA THR A 707 17.51 -2.64 14.97
C THR A 707 16.27 -2.11 14.25
N ASN A 708 16.39 -0.95 13.60
CA ASN A 708 15.30 -0.28 12.89
C ASN A 708 14.97 -0.98 11.55
N LEU A 709 14.33 -2.15 11.65
CA LEU A 709 13.43 -2.63 10.60
C LEU A 709 12.31 -1.59 10.48
N THR A 710 12.29 -0.87 9.36
CA THR A 710 11.54 0.40 9.21
C THR A 710 10.09 0.28 9.66
N ASP A 711 9.79 0.87 10.81
CA ASP A 711 8.45 0.79 11.40
C ASP A 711 7.43 1.54 10.54
N TYR A 712 6.36 0.83 10.18
CA TYR A 712 5.24 1.35 9.41
C TYR A 712 4.49 2.47 10.18
N SER A 713 4.36 2.36 11.51
CA SER A 713 3.70 3.35 12.36
C SER A 713 4.42 4.71 12.37
N VAL A 714 5.76 4.69 12.37
CA VAL A 714 6.57 5.92 12.36
C VAL A 714 6.68 6.49 10.94
N THR A 715 6.93 5.63 9.95
CA THR A 715 7.24 6.04 8.56
C THR A 715 5.99 6.49 7.78
N TYR A 716 4.83 5.85 8.02
CA TYR A 716 3.58 6.12 7.32
C TYR A 716 2.45 6.61 8.24
N GLY A 717 2.46 6.24 9.53
CA GLY A 717 1.45 6.67 10.50
C GLY A 717 1.73 8.01 11.21
N HIS A 718 2.94 8.57 11.06
CA HIS A 718 3.42 9.76 11.80
C HIS A 718 3.22 9.70 13.32
N CYS A 719 3.16 8.49 13.90
CA CYS A 719 2.91 8.29 15.32
C CYS A 719 4.19 7.87 16.05
N PRO A 720 4.68 8.64 17.04
CA PRO A 720 5.79 8.21 17.88
C PRO A 720 5.29 7.19 18.91
N GLU A 721 5.57 5.90 18.69
CA GLU A 721 5.22 4.84 19.63
C GLU A 721 6.19 4.77 20.83
N ILE A 722 5.67 4.45 22.02
CA ILE A 722 6.44 4.31 23.26
C ILE A 722 6.04 2.99 23.93
N THR A 723 6.95 2.02 23.95
CA THR A 723 6.76 0.75 24.68
C THR A 723 7.12 0.95 26.16
N VAL A 724 6.18 0.69 27.07
CA VAL A 724 6.37 0.84 28.52
C VAL A 724 6.35 -0.53 29.20
N TYR A 725 7.51 -0.99 29.66
CA TYR A 725 7.65 -2.22 30.44
C TYR A 725 7.15 -2.02 31.88
N THR A 726 5.99 -2.60 32.21
CA THR A 726 5.33 -2.43 33.51
C THR A 726 5.73 -3.44 34.58
N SER A 727 6.56 -4.43 34.24
CA SER A 727 6.91 -5.58 35.10
C SER A 727 8.29 -6.14 34.74
N CYS A 728 9.06 -6.58 35.74
CA CYS A 728 10.35 -7.26 35.55
C CYS A 728 10.21 -8.76 35.22
N CYS A 729 8.98 -9.27 35.04
CA CYS A 729 8.69 -10.66 34.72
C CYS A 729 7.84 -10.74 33.44
N TYR A 730 8.19 -11.64 32.52
CA TYR A 730 7.40 -11.90 31.30
C TYR A 730 6.01 -12.47 31.61
N PHE A 731 5.89 -13.25 32.69
CA PHE A 731 4.62 -13.83 33.16
C PHE A 731 4.47 -13.62 34.68
N PRO A 732 4.06 -12.41 35.14
CA PRO A 732 3.74 -12.19 36.55
C PRO A 732 2.50 -12.99 36.95
N SER A 733 2.47 -13.52 38.18
CA SER A 733 1.33 -14.29 38.65
C SER A 733 0.08 -13.40 38.80
N ALA A 734 -1.12 -13.98 38.70
CA ALA A 734 -2.38 -13.24 38.79
C ALA A 734 -2.53 -12.40 40.07
N ALA A 735 -1.89 -12.82 41.17
CA ALA A 735 -1.85 -12.10 42.45
C ALA A 735 -0.99 -10.81 42.42
N GLN A 736 -0.06 -10.68 41.47
CA GLN A 736 0.83 -9.52 41.33
C GLN A 736 0.28 -8.45 40.38
N LEU A 737 -0.69 -8.80 39.52
CA LEU A 737 -1.30 -7.87 38.58
C LEU A 737 -1.94 -6.62 39.24
N PRO A 738 -2.60 -6.69 40.41
CA PRO A 738 -3.19 -5.52 41.05
C PRO A 738 -2.15 -4.48 41.51
N SER A 739 -1.03 -4.92 42.09
CA SER A 739 0.06 -4.03 42.51
C SER A 739 0.81 -3.46 41.31
N LEU A 740 1.17 -4.31 40.34
CA LEU A 740 1.82 -3.86 39.10
C LEU A 740 0.98 -2.82 38.35
N TRP A 741 -0.34 -2.96 38.35
CA TRP A 741 -1.23 -1.92 37.83
C TRP A 741 -1.18 -0.64 38.68
N ALA A 742 -1.32 -0.74 40.00
CA ALA A 742 -1.31 0.43 40.90
C ALA A 742 0.00 1.24 40.79
N ASP A 743 1.15 0.57 40.75
CA ASP A 743 2.47 1.18 40.67
C ASP A 743 2.69 1.94 39.35
N ASN A 744 2.23 1.37 38.22
CA ASN A 744 2.40 1.98 36.89
C ASN A 744 1.28 2.96 36.50
N LYS A 745 0.08 2.85 37.09
CA LYS A 745 -1.14 3.62 36.76
C LYS A 745 -0.88 5.12 36.63
N ARG A 746 -0.09 5.71 37.54
CA ARG A 746 0.19 7.15 37.52
C ARG A 746 1.05 7.56 36.32
N SER A 747 2.14 6.83 36.05
CA SER A 747 3.08 7.15 34.96
C SER A 747 2.44 6.97 33.59
N LEU A 748 1.68 5.88 33.40
CA LEU A 748 0.93 5.61 32.17
C LEU A 748 -0.14 6.69 31.90
N LEU A 749 -0.86 7.14 32.93
CA LEU A 749 -1.84 8.23 32.80
C LEU A 749 -1.17 9.58 32.53
N SER A 750 0.02 9.85 33.08
CA SER A 750 0.77 11.06 32.74
C SER A 750 1.21 11.09 31.28
N MET A 751 1.65 9.97 30.70
CA MET A 751 2.04 9.90 29.29
C MET A 751 0.90 10.30 28.34
N LEU A 752 -0.35 9.96 28.68
CA LEU A 752 -1.53 10.34 27.89
C LEU A 752 -1.84 11.85 27.92
N VAL A 753 -1.33 12.60 28.91
CA VAL A 753 -1.51 14.07 29.01
C VAL A 753 -0.50 14.81 28.12
N GLU A 754 0.69 14.27 27.91
CA GLU A 754 1.72 14.89 27.05
C GLU A 754 1.30 14.96 25.57
N VAL A 755 0.36 14.10 25.14
CA VAL A 755 -0.27 14.10 23.80
C VAL A 755 -1.07 15.41 23.53
N HIS A 756 -1.23 16.29 24.52
CA HIS A 756 -1.91 17.59 24.40
C HIS A 756 -0.96 18.77 24.65
N LYS A 757 0.35 18.58 24.46
CA LYS A 757 1.39 19.61 24.45
C LYS A 757 2.07 19.72 23.09
N GLY A 758 2.73 20.85 22.83
CA GLY A 758 3.31 21.18 21.53
C GLY A 758 2.63 22.40 20.92
N VAL A 759 2.34 22.35 19.62
CA VAL A 759 1.75 23.46 18.86
C VAL A 759 0.54 22.98 18.07
N HIS A 760 -0.57 23.68 18.17
CA HIS A 760 -1.72 23.56 17.26
C HIS A 760 -2.01 24.90 16.60
N GLY A 761 -2.68 24.89 15.45
CA GLY A 761 -2.98 26.14 14.77
C GLY A 761 -3.82 26.00 13.52
N PHE A 762 -4.08 27.15 12.90
CA PHE A 762 -4.84 27.26 11.65
C PHE A 762 -4.06 28.10 10.64
N VAL A 763 -4.01 27.64 9.39
CA VAL A 763 -3.57 28.44 8.24
C VAL A 763 -4.79 28.97 7.50
N LYS A 764 -4.78 30.27 7.21
CA LYS A 764 -5.85 31.00 6.52
C LYS A 764 -5.28 31.92 5.46
N ASP A 765 -6.12 32.37 4.55
CA ASP A 765 -5.81 33.49 3.66
C ASP A 765 -6.13 34.85 4.31
N LYS A 766 -5.91 35.94 3.57
CA LYS A 766 -6.30 37.30 3.99
C LYS A 766 -7.81 37.56 4.05
N THR A 767 -8.66 36.77 3.39
CA THR A 767 -10.12 36.92 3.49
C THR A 767 -10.70 36.21 4.72
N GLY A 768 -9.96 35.27 5.30
CA GLY A 768 -10.30 34.51 6.51
C GLY A 768 -10.62 33.03 6.24
N GLU A 769 -10.61 32.62 4.97
CA GLU A 769 -10.86 31.26 4.51
C GLU A 769 -9.70 30.32 4.88
N PRO A 770 -9.99 29.05 5.26
CA PRO A 770 -8.97 28.10 5.67
C PRO A 770 -8.19 27.52 4.49
N ILE A 771 -6.86 27.47 4.60
CA ILE A 771 -6.00 26.86 3.58
C ILE A 771 -5.64 25.43 4.00
N SER A 772 -6.32 24.46 3.39
CA SER A 772 -6.03 23.03 3.54
C SER A 772 -4.79 22.62 2.73
N LYS A 773 -4.18 21.48 3.08
CA LYS A 773 -2.96 20.89 2.47
C LYS A 773 -1.68 21.74 2.55
N ALA A 774 -1.73 22.95 3.12
CA ALA A 774 -0.58 23.81 3.37
C ALA A 774 0.50 23.08 4.19
N VAL A 775 1.75 23.21 3.76
CA VAL A 775 2.91 22.56 4.37
C VAL A 775 3.45 23.44 5.49
N ILE A 776 3.39 22.94 6.71
CA ILE A 776 4.00 23.54 7.89
C ILE A 776 5.34 22.85 8.13
N VAL A 777 6.43 23.57 7.87
CA VAL A 777 7.82 23.14 8.12
C VAL A 777 8.29 23.72 9.45
N LEU A 778 8.80 22.86 10.32
CA LEU A 778 9.14 23.19 11.71
C LEU A 778 10.61 22.85 11.99
N ASN A 779 11.37 23.88 12.37
CA ASN A 779 12.82 23.81 12.58
C ASN A 779 13.55 23.12 11.41
N GLU A 780 13.10 23.39 10.17
CA GLU A 780 13.62 22.87 8.89
C GLU A 780 13.50 21.35 8.67
N GLY A 781 13.25 20.53 9.70
CA GLY A 781 13.15 19.07 9.62
C GLY A 781 11.73 18.49 9.63
N ILE A 782 10.88 18.89 10.58
CA ILE A 782 9.55 18.29 10.76
C ILE A 782 8.58 18.94 9.78
N LYS A 783 7.85 18.14 8.99
CA LYS A 783 6.80 18.61 8.09
C LYS A 783 5.46 18.04 8.51
N VAL A 784 4.46 18.90 8.70
CA VAL A 784 3.06 18.51 8.90
C VAL A 784 2.18 19.28 7.92
N HIS A 785 1.10 18.66 7.46
CA HIS A 785 0.17 19.28 6.51
C HIS A 785 -1.09 19.76 7.23
N THR A 786 -1.68 20.88 6.78
CA THR A 786 -2.99 21.30 7.28
C THR A 786 -4.08 20.36 6.78
N LYS A 787 -4.94 19.94 7.70
CA LYS A 787 -6.18 19.21 7.41
C LYS A 787 -7.20 20.14 6.74
N GLU A 788 -8.34 19.58 6.36
CA GLU A 788 -9.51 20.38 6.00
C GLU A 788 -9.89 21.34 7.15
N GLY A 789 -10.38 22.53 6.81
CA GLY A 789 -10.49 23.63 7.78
C GLY A 789 -9.15 24.28 8.16
N GLY A 790 -8.03 23.91 7.50
CA GLY A 790 -6.73 24.59 7.64
C GLY A 790 -5.98 24.28 8.94
N TYR A 791 -6.43 23.30 9.71
CA TYR A 791 -5.90 22.98 11.04
C TYR A 791 -4.63 22.11 10.99
N PHE A 792 -3.66 22.38 11.85
CA PHE A 792 -2.51 21.51 12.12
C PHE A 792 -2.27 21.31 13.62
N HIS A 793 -1.63 20.20 13.99
CA HIS A 793 -1.12 19.91 15.33
C HIS A 793 0.20 19.15 15.24
N VAL A 794 1.12 19.44 16.14
CA VAL A 794 2.45 18.83 16.22
C VAL A 794 2.90 18.76 17.69
N LEU A 795 3.41 17.61 18.11
CA LEU A 795 4.06 17.46 19.40
C LEU A 795 5.47 18.09 19.30
N LEU A 796 5.78 19.03 20.19
CA LEU A 796 7.07 19.70 20.25
C LEU A 796 7.49 19.85 21.71
N ALA A 797 8.80 19.76 21.97
CA ALA A 797 9.36 20.02 23.29
C ALA A 797 9.15 21.50 23.70
N PRO A 798 9.12 21.83 24.99
CA PRO A 798 9.03 23.23 25.43
C PRO A 798 10.24 24.05 24.98
N GLY A 799 10.01 25.17 24.29
CA GLY A 799 11.08 25.97 23.68
C GLY A 799 10.57 26.94 22.60
N VAL A 800 11.49 27.68 21.99
CA VAL A 800 11.20 28.51 20.80
C VAL A 800 11.37 27.64 19.55
N HIS A 801 10.38 27.65 18.66
CA HIS A 801 10.41 26.93 17.40
C HIS A 801 10.08 27.85 16.21
N ASN A 802 10.78 27.61 15.11
CA ASN A 802 10.56 28.31 13.84
C ASN A 802 9.53 27.54 13.02
N ILE A 803 8.50 28.24 12.55
CA ILE A 803 7.49 27.75 11.61
C ILE A 803 7.70 28.44 10.26
N ASN A 804 7.74 27.69 9.17
CA ASN A 804 7.52 28.21 7.82
C ASN A 804 6.28 27.53 7.22
N ALA A 805 5.32 28.33 6.76
CA ALA A 805 4.08 27.86 6.16
C ALA A 805 4.06 28.15 4.65
N ILE A 806 3.78 27.12 3.86
CA ILE A 806 3.87 27.14 2.39
C ILE A 806 2.56 26.58 1.82
N ALA A 807 1.95 27.27 0.85
CA ALA A 807 0.77 26.79 0.14
C ALA A 807 0.75 27.31 -1.31
N ASP A 808 0.22 26.53 -2.24
CA ASP A 808 0.21 26.88 -3.66
C ASP A 808 -0.67 28.11 -3.95
N GLY A 809 -0.12 29.06 -4.71
CA GLY A 809 -0.75 30.37 -4.98
C GLY A 809 -0.51 31.44 -3.90
N TYR A 810 0.17 31.10 -2.80
CA TYR A 810 0.43 32.00 -1.68
C TYR A 810 1.93 32.25 -1.43
N GLN A 811 2.27 33.42 -0.89
CA GLN A 811 3.61 33.72 -0.42
C GLN A 811 3.89 33.00 0.91
N GLN A 812 5.03 32.31 0.99
CA GLN A 812 5.45 31.59 2.20
C GLN A 812 5.59 32.51 3.41
N GLN A 813 5.06 32.10 4.57
CA GLN A 813 5.09 32.88 5.80
C GLN A 813 5.94 32.23 6.88
N HIS A 814 6.95 32.96 7.34
CA HIS A 814 7.77 32.58 8.49
C HIS A 814 7.16 33.14 9.78
N SER A 815 7.22 32.38 10.86
CA SER A 815 6.69 32.73 12.19
C SER A 815 7.45 32.00 13.29
N GLN A 816 7.39 32.51 14.52
CA GLN A 816 7.97 31.86 15.69
C GLN A 816 6.89 31.59 16.73
N VAL A 817 6.99 30.44 17.39
CA VAL A 817 6.10 30.03 18.48
C VAL A 817 6.94 29.62 19.68
N PHE A 818 6.46 29.94 20.89
CA PHE A 818 7.03 29.45 22.13
C PHE A 818 6.10 28.38 22.72
N VAL A 819 6.62 27.18 22.98
CA VAL A 819 5.90 26.06 23.58
C VAL A 819 6.12 26.06 25.08
N HIS A 820 5.03 26.11 25.84
CA HIS A 820 5.06 26.07 27.30
C HIS A 820 5.13 24.62 27.81
N HIS A 821 5.69 24.42 29.02
CA HIS A 821 5.75 23.10 29.66
C HIS A 821 4.37 22.55 30.07
N ASP A 822 3.38 23.44 30.22
CA ASP A 822 2.12 23.16 30.90
C ASP A 822 0.89 23.11 29.96
N ALA A 823 1.02 23.57 28.71
CA ALA A 823 -0.06 23.62 27.72
C ALA A 823 0.47 23.71 26.28
N ALA A 824 -0.29 23.18 25.30
CA ALA A 824 0.00 23.41 23.88
C ALA A 824 -0.26 24.87 23.48
N SER A 825 0.64 25.42 22.66
CA SER A 825 0.56 26.79 22.16
C SER A 825 -0.27 26.87 20.88
N SER A 826 -1.13 27.88 20.79
CA SER A 826 -2.04 28.11 19.65
C SER A 826 -1.47 29.15 18.68
N VAL A 827 -1.51 28.88 17.37
CA VAL A 827 -1.00 29.78 16.32
C VAL A 827 -2.02 29.97 15.21
N VAL A 828 -2.18 31.20 14.72
CA VAL A 828 -2.90 31.46 13.46
C VAL A 828 -1.93 32.08 12.46
N ILE A 829 -1.87 31.48 11.28
CA ILE A 829 -0.97 31.82 10.18
C ILE A 829 -1.84 32.35 9.03
N VAL A 830 -1.44 33.45 8.41
CA VAL A 830 -2.26 34.21 7.45
C VAL A 830 -1.44 34.48 6.20
N LEU A 831 -1.63 33.66 5.18
CA LEU A 831 -0.86 33.72 3.94
C LEU A 831 -1.43 34.78 2.98
N ASP A 832 -0.54 35.37 2.18
CA ASP A 832 -0.86 36.42 1.20
C ASP A 832 -0.88 35.85 -0.22
N THR A 833 -1.82 36.28 -1.06
CA THR A 833 -1.91 35.79 -2.45
C THR A 833 -0.84 36.44 -3.33
N ASP A 834 -0.05 35.65 -4.06
CA ASP A 834 1.06 36.21 -4.84
C ASP A 834 0.56 36.87 -6.14
N ASN A 835 0.46 38.21 -6.13
CA ASN A 835 -0.09 39.02 -7.22
C ASN A 835 0.89 39.24 -8.39
N ARG A 836 1.79 38.28 -8.65
CA ARG A 836 2.82 38.34 -9.70
C ARG A 836 2.43 37.45 -10.88
N ILE A 837 2.65 37.95 -12.09
CA ILE A 837 2.46 37.19 -13.33
C ILE A 837 3.82 37.16 -14.04
N PHE A 838 4.35 35.96 -14.29
CA PHE A 838 5.72 35.74 -14.78
C PHE A 838 6.80 36.50 -13.98
N GLY A 839 6.62 36.61 -12.66
CA GLY A 839 7.52 37.33 -11.74
C GLY A 839 7.39 38.87 -11.77
N LEU A 840 6.58 39.43 -12.67
CA LEU A 840 6.38 40.87 -12.82
C LEU A 840 5.07 41.35 -12.14
N PRO A 841 4.98 42.66 -11.77
CA PRO A 841 3.74 43.24 -11.28
C PRO A 841 2.63 43.19 -12.34
N ARG A 842 1.43 42.74 -11.94
CA ARG A 842 0.27 42.57 -12.84
C ARG A 842 -0.07 43.82 -13.67
N GLU A 843 0.07 45.02 -13.08
CA GLU A 843 -0.16 46.31 -13.75
C GLU A 843 0.81 46.55 -14.93
N LEU A 844 2.08 46.17 -14.77
CA LEU A 844 3.10 46.33 -15.81
C LEU A 844 2.79 45.46 -17.02
N VAL A 845 2.42 44.19 -16.78
CA VAL A 845 2.07 43.23 -17.84
C VAL A 845 0.87 43.73 -18.66
N VAL A 846 -0.21 44.16 -17.99
CA VAL A 846 -1.41 44.71 -18.66
C VAL A 846 -1.09 45.97 -19.48
N THR A 847 -0.24 46.85 -18.95
CA THR A 847 0.14 48.10 -19.64
C THR A 847 0.96 47.84 -20.91
N VAL A 848 1.90 46.88 -20.87
CA VAL A 848 2.72 46.50 -22.03
C VAL A 848 1.86 45.86 -23.12
N SER A 849 0.97 44.92 -22.77
CA SER A 849 0.09 44.26 -23.75
C SER A 849 -0.88 45.23 -24.45
N GLY A 850 -1.35 46.28 -23.75
CA GLY A 850 -2.18 47.32 -24.36
C GLY A 850 -1.41 48.17 -25.39
N ALA A 851 -0.13 48.45 -25.12
CA ALA A 851 0.73 49.24 -26.00
C ALA A 851 1.08 48.49 -27.30
N THR A 852 1.42 47.20 -27.22
CA THR A 852 1.78 46.39 -28.40
C THR A 852 0.60 46.19 -29.35
N MET A 853 -0.59 45.90 -28.83
CA MET A 853 -1.81 45.78 -29.64
C MET A 853 -2.16 47.09 -30.35
N SER A 854 -2.00 48.23 -29.69
CA SER A 854 -2.22 49.56 -30.28
C SER A 854 -1.26 49.85 -31.44
N ALA A 855 0.01 49.45 -31.31
CA ALA A 855 1.01 49.60 -32.37
C ALA A 855 0.73 48.71 -33.59
N LEU A 856 0.32 47.46 -33.37
CA LEU A 856 -0.03 46.52 -34.44
C LEU A 856 -1.19 47.04 -35.31
N ILE A 857 -2.25 47.57 -34.68
CA ILE A 857 -3.39 48.19 -35.37
C ILE A 857 -2.93 49.37 -36.24
N LEU A 858 -2.09 50.27 -35.70
CA LEU A 858 -1.53 51.39 -36.46
C LEU A 858 -0.73 50.91 -37.69
N THR A 859 0.11 49.89 -37.55
CA THR A 859 0.84 49.33 -38.70
C THR A 859 -0.08 48.70 -39.75
N ALA A 860 -1.14 48.01 -39.35
CA ALA A 860 -2.12 47.43 -40.27
C ALA A 860 -2.86 48.52 -41.08
N CYS A 861 -3.27 49.61 -40.43
CA CYS A 861 -3.86 50.76 -41.10
C CYS A 861 -2.90 51.41 -42.12
N ILE A 862 -1.63 51.59 -41.74
CA ILE A 862 -0.59 52.17 -42.63
C ILE A 862 -0.39 51.28 -43.87
N ILE A 863 -0.28 49.96 -43.70
CA ILE A 863 -0.14 49.00 -44.81
C ILE A 863 -1.37 49.08 -45.75
N SER A 864 -2.58 49.12 -45.20
CA SER A 864 -3.81 49.24 -45.99
C SER A 864 -3.81 50.50 -46.86
N CYS A 865 -3.41 51.65 -46.32
CA CYS A 865 -3.30 52.90 -47.07
C CYS A 865 -2.26 52.82 -48.21
N ILE A 866 -1.11 52.20 -47.96
CA ILE A 866 -0.05 52.03 -48.96
C ILE A 866 -0.50 51.12 -50.12
N CYS A 867 -1.28 50.07 -49.83
CA CYS A 867 -1.84 49.19 -50.85
C CYS A 867 -2.83 49.93 -51.77
N SER A 868 -3.76 50.73 -51.22
CA SER A 868 -4.71 51.51 -52.01
C SER A 868 -4.03 52.50 -52.97
N ILE A 869 -2.97 53.18 -52.50
CA ILE A 869 -2.23 54.19 -53.31
C ILE A 869 -1.53 53.58 -54.54
N LYS A 870 -1.22 52.28 -54.54
CA LYS A 870 -0.59 51.60 -55.69
C LYS A 870 -1.53 51.18 -56.82
N SER A 871 -2.86 51.19 -56.61
CA SER A 871 -3.80 50.61 -57.58
C SER A 871 -4.22 51.57 -58.71
N ASP A 872 -4.00 52.88 -58.58
CA ASP A 872 -4.61 53.92 -59.43
C ASP A 872 -3.72 54.41 -60.60
N ARG A 873 -2.68 53.65 -60.97
CA ARG A 873 -1.80 53.99 -62.10
C ARG A 873 -1.45 52.79 -62.98
N HIS A 874 -2.40 52.34 -63.80
CA HIS A 874 -2.22 52.20 -65.26
C HIS A 874 -3.52 51.72 -65.95
N LYS A 875 -4.33 52.66 -66.44
CA LYS A 875 -5.32 52.44 -67.49
C LYS A 875 -5.20 53.53 -68.54
N ASP A 876 -4.75 53.14 -69.73
CA ASP A 876 -5.30 53.49 -71.06
C ASP A 876 -4.22 53.32 -72.13
N GLY A 877 -4.56 52.61 -73.21
CA GLY A 877 -3.57 52.00 -74.10
C GLY A 877 -4.09 51.47 -75.44
N PHE A 878 -5.02 52.21 -76.06
CA PHE A 878 -5.48 52.07 -77.46
C PHE A 878 -6.32 50.86 -77.91
N HIS A 879 -7.32 51.16 -78.75
CA HIS A 879 -8.08 50.22 -79.57
C HIS A 879 -7.42 50.06 -80.97
N ARG A 880 -7.58 48.89 -81.63
CA ARG A 880 -8.52 48.71 -82.79
C ARG A 880 -8.36 47.38 -83.56
N LEU A 881 -9.51 46.71 -83.75
CA LEU A 881 -10.02 46.08 -85.00
C LEU A 881 -9.19 45.04 -85.80
N ARG A 882 -9.66 43.77 -85.72
CA ARG A 882 -10.44 43.06 -86.79
C ARG A 882 -9.72 42.29 -87.94
N GLN A 883 -10.00 40.96 -87.97
CA GLN A 883 -9.98 39.97 -89.10
C GLN A 883 -8.65 39.66 -89.82
N HIS A 884 -8.17 38.41 -89.73
CA HIS A 884 -8.55 37.21 -90.53
C HIS A 884 -8.37 35.97 -89.60
N HIS A 885 -9.27 34.99 -89.46
CA HIS A 885 -9.82 33.99 -90.41
C HIS A 885 -8.81 32.88 -90.76
N ASP A 886 -9.01 31.66 -90.23
CA ASP A 886 -9.42 30.46 -91.00
C ASP A 886 -9.74 29.25 -90.07
N GLU A 887 -10.35 28.19 -90.64
CA GLU A 887 -10.53 26.79 -90.16
C GLU A 887 -11.47 26.43 -88.96
N TYR A 888 -12.79 26.42 -89.25
CA TYR A 888 -13.76 25.29 -89.17
C TYR A 888 -14.07 24.44 -87.89
N GLU A 889 -15.30 24.68 -87.37
CA GLU A 889 -16.44 23.77 -87.06
C GLU A 889 -16.46 22.67 -85.94
N ASP A 890 -17.46 22.88 -85.04
CA ASP A 890 -18.59 22.02 -84.66
C ASP A 890 -18.56 20.86 -83.62
N GLU A 891 -18.95 21.25 -82.38
CA GLU A 891 -20.22 20.89 -81.68
C GLU A 891 -20.55 19.43 -81.16
N ILE A 892 -21.52 19.40 -80.22
CA ILE A 892 -22.33 18.27 -79.69
C ILE A 892 -21.73 17.34 -78.59
N ARG A 893 -21.98 17.75 -77.33
CA ARG A 893 -22.80 17.06 -76.28
C ARG A 893 -22.51 15.59 -75.84
N MET A 894 -22.50 15.43 -74.50
CA MET A 894 -23.00 14.30 -73.68
C MET A 894 -22.08 13.09 -73.31
N MET A 895 -21.93 12.91 -71.99
CA MET A 895 -21.82 11.68 -71.16
C MET A 895 -21.02 10.42 -71.61
N SER A 896 -20.33 9.85 -70.60
CA SER A 896 -20.33 8.41 -70.21
C SER A 896 -19.00 7.63 -70.29
N THR A 897 -18.68 6.97 -69.16
CA THR A 897 -17.97 5.67 -69.01
C THR A 897 -16.75 5.32 -69.88
N GLY A 898 -15.59 5.21 -69.23
CA GLY A 898 -15.11 3.88 -68.81
C GLY A 898 -13.88 3.21 -69.49
N SER A 899 -12.91 2.85 -68.63
CA SER A 899 -12.24 1.54 -68.59
C SER A 899 -11.10 1.15 -69.58
N LYS A 900 -9.89 1.05 -68.99
CA LYS A 900 -8.83 -0.02 -69.13
C LYS A 900 -7.73 0.07 -70.21
N LYS A 901 -6.52 -0.30 -69.71
CA LYS A 901 -5.34 -0.94 -70.36
C LYS A 901 -4.50 -0.01 -71.27
N SER A 902 -3.15 0.07 -71.16
CA SER A 902 -2.04 -0.93 -71.18
C SER A 902 -1.28 -0.77 -72.53
N LEU A 903 0.05 -0.87 -72.69
CA LEU A 903 1.20 -1.24 -71.85
C LEU A 903 2.50 -0.57 -72.43
N LEU A 904 3.69 -1.10 -72.08
CA LEU A 904 5.06 -0.80 -72.53
C LEU A 904 5.72 0.39 -71.77
N SER A 905 6.73 0.24 -70.91
CA SER A 905 8.04 -0.50 -70.93
C SER A 905 9.16 0.28 -71.65
N ARG A 906 10.42 0.31 -71.19
CA ARG A 906 11.25 -0.81 -70.70
C ARG A 906 12.46 -0.35 -69.83
N GLU A 907 13.06 -1.32 -69.11
CA GLU A 907 14.52 -1.45 -68.77
C GLU A 907 15.17 -0.59 -67.68
N PHE A 908 16.16 -1.07 -66.90
CA PHE A 908 16.74 -2.41 -66.58
C PHE A 908 16.79 -2.45 -65.00
N GLN A 909 16.45 -3.51 -64.26
CA GLN A 909 17.20 -4.76 -63.99
C GLN A 909 18.67 -4.52 -63.54
N ASP A 910 19.29 -5.25 -62.60
CA ASP A 910 18.86 -6.18 -61.51
C ASP A 910 19.97 -6.10 -60.40
N GLU A 911 20.36 -7.00 -59.48
CA GLU A 911 20.28 -8.47 -59.22
C GLU A 911 20.37 -8.69 -57.66
N THR A 912 19.48 -9.45 -56.99
CA THR A 912 19.51 -10.91 -56.63
C THR A 912 20.53 -11.29 -55.51
N ASP A 913 20.51 -12.42 -54.76
CA ASP A 913 19.52 -13.48 -54.33
C ASP A 913 20.25 -14.41 -53.28
N THR A 914 19.69 -15.41 -52.57
CA THR A 914 18.34 -15.94 -52.28
C THR A 914 18.36 -16.81 -50.99
N GLU A 915 17.18 -17.07 -50.38
CA GLU A 915 16.74 -18.36 -49.76
C GLU A 915 17.56 -18.93 -48.55
N GLU A 916 17.22 -20.03 -47.84
CA GLU A 916 16.15 -21.03 -48.03
C GLU A 916 15.47 -21.49 -46.72
N GLU A 917 14.19 -21.77 -46.90
CA GLU A 917 13.12 -22.45 -46.17
C GLU A 917 13.44 -23.81 -45.50
N THR A 918 12.60 -24.26 -44.54
CA THR A 918 11.90 -25.58 -44.62
C THR A 918 10.85 -25.81 -43.51
N LEU A 919 9.87 -26.66 -43.81
CA LEU A 919 8.73 -27.07 -42.97
C LEU A 919 8.97 -28.46 -42.33
N TYR A 920 8.23 -28.82 -41.27
CA TYR A 920 7.61 -30.17 -41.15
C TYR A 920 6.40 -30.18 -40.20
N SER A 921 5.62 -31.27 -40.18
CA SER A 921 4.21 -31.26 -39.72
C SER A 921 3.71 -32.54 -39.03
N SER A 922 3.02 -32.33 -37.89
CA SER A 922 1.92 -33.13 -37.32
C SER A 922 2.18 -34.48 -36.65
N LYS A 923 1.32 -34.76 -35.64
CA LYS A 923 0.97 -36.06 -35.01
C LYS A 923 2.05 -36.78 -34.20
N HIS A 924 1.76 -36.97 -32.91
CA HIS A 924 0.94 -38.15 -32.58
C HIS A 924 -0.07 -37.89 -31.46
#